data_AF-A0A5J4WUF2-F1
#
_entry.id   AF-A0A5J4WUF2-F1
#
_cell.length_a   1.000
_cell.length_b   1.000
_cell.length_c   1.000
_cell.angle_alpha   90.00
_cell.angle_beta   90.00
_cell.angle_gamma   90.00
#
_symmetry.space_group_name_H-M   'P 1'
#
loop_
_entity.id
_entity.type
_entity.pdbx_description
1 polymer ?
#
loop_
_entity_poly.entity_id
_entity_poly.type
_entity_poly.pdbx_seq_one_letter_code
_entity_poly.pdbx_strand_id
1 'polypeptide(L)'
;MWHSMFEVNATETRDVIVDYTCNQPLLQSFDIRDFSLIQQGQDESAFSFRLIPDRVLTTLLTAQPLNFNFHGCQSQKDATRLDYTLYGLSAYIYEQKNVSSSITYGLRKITKLKLKKFDIDGNPVLEEYESLGCGADRMNAKISFEINGLVSQECISDDVGGVLDTQIPTQCSDDGLNIEDSVNNKKFLENYKHGQVRNASNNIIKEFLTRTGIIQGDIIYYNDMDEQIGQETDVSFIGWDKDSQNKEQWIIARKNYFTTTYEDFYLTEERIPFRIKSASYAKITGNAIFKLGQNQSSTSQWQSCGIASGGGSQSGSGPVTPGRFKTLKYRYASGVVTIDRTSEDTDSQYFNLADTEPYEIDAENVQQMMIIKNGTFDVLQPTQFLGFDSKKCSSIDQFRYDNYLYALLGYACFTYEGIDMSPSIYYLSQNTPQQVRVIPDDIQSVFVEKGCDAGFLNVVFSAEINGIVSDSCIPNNGNWTNMNKCVNGSVPVKHLEGFQFGFMKGVANQRLKMFLTRFGAFRGDLEWFNRDIFNVSTSVGEAGRAIFLGWDVDQQGQEVWVVARQNHQTLYKEGVPYRDFFYEIETVPFLVDGANVAETNIYFVYVPGKSVIPQDMAYQQIIEEGEQSKDACGIYKVAFELIVAVLTLPIIALLFSI
;
A
#
# COMPACT_ATOMS: atom_id res chain seq x y z
N MET A 1 -11.59 -1.12 1.28
CA MET A 1 -12.34 -1.08 0.01
C MET A 1 -12.95 -2.46 -0.20
N TRP A 2 -14.28 -2.51 -0.28
CA TRP A 2 -15.07 -3.73 -0.41
C TRP A 2 -15.58 -3.83 -1.85
N HIS A 3 -15.79 -5.04 -2.39
CA HIS A 3 -16.22 -5.22 -3.77
C HIS A 3 -17.52 -6.04 -3.78
N SER A 4 -18.61 -5.46 -4.30
CA SER A 4 -19.79 -6.25 -4.71
C SER A 4 -19.50 -6.89 -6.05
N MET A 5 -19.82 -8.16 -6.20
CA MET A 5 -19.49 -8.88 -7.44
C MET A 5 -20.49 -8.63 -8.58
N PHE A 6 -21.72 -8.16 -8.32
CA PHE A 6 -22.77 -8.11 -9.36
C PHE A 6 -23.74 -6.93 -9.24
N GLU A 7 -23.96 -6.25 -10.36
CA GLU A 7 -25.17 -5.51 -10.63
C GLU A 7 -26.15 -6.40 -11.40
N VAL A 8 -27.16 -6.94 -10.71
CA VAL A 8 -28.19 -7.75 -11.35
C VAL A 8 -29.32 -6.84 -11.81
N ASN A 9 -29.37 -6.57 -13.12
CA ASN A 9 -30.52 -5.91 -13.74
C ASN A 9 -31.54 -6.98 -14.17
N ALA A 10 -32.42 -7.36 -13.25
CA ALA A 10 -33.51 -8.28 -13.55
C ALA A 10 -34.57 -7.55 -14.39
N THR A 11 -34.47 -7.65 -15.71
CA THR A 11 -35.55 -7.21 -16.62
C THR A 11 -36.69 -8.23 -16.63
N GLU A 12 -37.86 -7.89 -17.17
CA GLU A 12 -39.01 -8.82 -17.32
C GLU A 12 -38.64 -10.09 -18.11
N THR A 13 -37.57 -10.05 -18.91
CA THR A 13 -36.90 -11.23 -19.46
C THR A 13 -35.92 -11.77 -18.41
N ARG A 14 -36.11 -13.01 -17.95
CA ARG A 14 -35.35 -13.74 -16.91
C ARG A 14 -33.82 -13.90 -17.14
N ASP A 15 -33.21 -13.03 -17.92
CA ASP A 15 -31.79 -13.01 -18.21
C ASP A 15 -31.09 -12.12 -17.18
N VAL A 16 -30.19 -12.71 -16.40
CA VAL A 16 -29.25 -11.96 -15.56
C VAL A 16 -28.04 -11.64 -16.42
N ILE A 17 -27.78 -10.34 -16.60
CA ILE A 17 -26.57 -9.86 -17.29
C ILE A 17 -25.48 -9.68 -16.25
N VAL A 18 -24.40 -10.44 -16.39
CA VAL A 18 -23.15 -10.21 -15.65
C VAL A 18 -22.13 -9.64 -16.64
N ASP A 19 -21.65 -8.45 -16.34
CA ASP A 19 -20.70 -7.69 -17.15
C ASP A 19 -19.25 -7.98 -16.70
N TYR A 20 -18.43 -8.53 -17.60
CA TYR A 20 -17.03 -8.91 -17.38
C TYR A 20 -16.00 -8.04 -18.14
N THR A 21 -16.29 -6.77 -18.39
CA THR A 21 -15.74 -6.09 -19.58
C THR A 21 -14.58 -5.17 -19.33
N CYS A 22 -14.33 -4.89 -18.07
CA CYS A 22 -13.08 -4.31 -17.65
C CYS A 22 -12.16 -5.43 -17.13
N ASN A 23 -10.85 -5.27 -17.26
CA ASN A 23 -9.84 -6.14 -16.61
C ASN A 23 -9.94 -6.10 -15.05
N GLN A 24 -10.92 -5.37 -14.52
CA GLN A 24 -11.58 -5.52 -13.24
C GLN A 24 -13.06 -5.78 -13.59
N PRO A 25 -13.73 -6.87 -13.16
CA PRO A 25 -15.21 -6.87 -13.22
C PRO A 25 -15.72 -5.57 -12.59
N LEU A 26 -16.88 -5.06 -13.02
CA LEU A 26 -17.54 -3.88 -12.42
C LEU A 26 -17.84 -4.15 -10.94
N LEU A 27 -16.80 -4.17 -10.13
CA LEU A 27 -16.85 -4.35 -8.71
C LEU A 27 -17.23 -3.00 -8.18
N GLN A 28 -18.52 -2.83 -7.90
CA GLN A 28 -18.95 -1.65 -7.19
C GLN A 28 -18.24 -1.65 -5.85
N SER A 29 -17.38 -0.64 -5.66
CA SER A 29 -16.68 -0.47 -4.41
C SER A 29 -17.54 0.34 -3.47
N PHE A 30 -17.63 -0.12 -2.22
CA PHE A 30 -18.37 0.58 -1.19
C PHE A 30 -17.42 0.91 -0.05
N ASP A 31 -17.59 2.10 0.52
CA ASP A 31 -17.02 2.39 1.81
C ASP A 31 -17.82 1.60 2.85
N ILE A 32 -17.11 0.77 3.62
CA ILE A 32 -17.73 -0.04 4.66
C ILE A 32 -18.43 0.83 5.72
N ARG A 33 -17.98 2.08 5.89
CA ARG A 33 -18.50 3.01 6.87
C ARG A 33 -19.86 3.58 6.51
N ASP A 34 -20.29 3.44 5.25
CA ASP A 34 -21.63 3.82 4.81
C ASP A 34 -22.71 2.86 5.33
N PHE A 35 -22.33 1.63 5.70
CA PHE A 35 -23.24 0.67 6.30
C PHE A 35 -23.43 0.96 7.79
N SER A 36 -24.68 0.93 8.25
CA SER A 36 -24.99 1.10 9.67
C SER A 36 -24.42 -0.04 10.51
N LEU A 37 -24.09 0.25 11.77
CA LEU A 37 -23.73 -0.77 12.74
C LEU A 37 -24.89 -1.76 12.92
N ILE A 38 -24.58 -3.05 12.88
CA ILE A 38 -25.53 -4.15 13.13
C ILE A 38 -26.03 -4.11 14.57
N GLN A 39 -25.12 -3.85 15.52
CA GLN A 39 -25.45 -3.68 16.93
C GLN A 39 -25.18 -2.23 17.33
N GLN A 40 -26.25 -1.46 17.58
CA GLN A 40 -26.14 -0.05 17.92
C GLN A 40 -25.29 0.16 19.18
N GLY A 41 -24.31 1.05 19.10
CA GLY A 41 -23.36 1.33 20.17
C GLY A 41 -22.22 0.31 20.32
N GLN A 42 -22.09 -0.66 19.41
CA GLN A 42 -20.93 -1.55 19.34
C GLN A 42 -20.26 -1.44 17.97
N ASP A 43 -19.08 -0.82 17.95
CA ASP A 43 -18.24 -0.65 16.78
C ASP A 43 -16.91 -1.41 16.92
N GLU A 44 -16.01 -1.23 15.96
CA GLU A 44 -14.69 -1.86 15.89
C GLU A 44 -13.77 -1.54 17.08
N SER A 45 -14.09 -0.51 17.86
CA SER A 45 -13.35 -0.12 19.07
C SER A 45 -13.79 -0.88 20.32
N ALA A 46 -14.89 -1.63 20.25
CA ALA A 46 -15.41 -2.40 21.37
C ALA A 46 -14.38 -3.42 21.90
N PHE A 47 -14.31 -3.55 23.23
CA PHE A 47 -13.41 -4.51 23.89
C PHE A 47 -13.69 -5.96 23.47
N SER A 48 -14.96 -6.27 23.24
CA SER A 48 -15.44 -7.54 22.70
C SER A 48 -16.67 -7.27 21.84
N PHE A 49 -16.85 -8.09 20.81
CA PHE A 49 -18.00 -8.02 19.92
C PHE A 49 -18.40 -9.43 19.51
N ARG A 50 -19.70 -9.73 19.48
CA ARG A 50 -20.23 -11.04 19.06
C ARG A 50 -21.49 -10.87 18.25
N LEU A 51 -21.49 -11.43 17.04
CA LEU A 51 -22.67 -11.50 16.18
C LEU A 51 -23.63 -12.61 16.63
N ILE A 52 -23.07 -13.71 17.15
CA ILE A 52 -23.82 -14.87 17.64
C ILE A 52 -23.55 -14.99 19.15
N PRO A 53 -24.59 -15.02 20.00
CA PRO A 53 -24.40 -15.17 21.45
C PRO A 53 -23.73 -16.49 21.81
N ASP A 54 -23.13 -16.52 22.99
CA ASP A 54 -22.48 -17.72 23.53
C ASP A 54 -23.41 -18.92 23.51
N ARG A 55 -22.90 -20.07 23.06
CA ARG A 55 -23.62 -21.36 23.01
C ARG A 55 -24.84 -21.41 22.09
N VAL A 56 -25.12 -20.35 21.34
CA VAL A 56 -26.21 -20.36 20.35
C VAL A 56 -25.76 -21.01 19.05
N LEU A 57 -24.49 -20.86 18.65
CA LEU A 57 -24.00 -21.40 17.37
C LEU A 57 -24.39 -22.87 17.16
N THR A 58 -24.16 -23.73 18.16
CA THR A 58 -24.43 -25.17 18.07
C THR A 58 -25.91 -25.55 18.14
N THR A 59 -26.83 -24.59 18.26
CA THR A 59 -28.28 -24.83 18.17
C THR A 59 -28.86 -24.40 16.83
N LEU A 60 -28.06 -23.71 16.01
CA LEU A 60 -28.47 -23.29 14.68
C LEU A 60 -28.48 -24.50 13.72
N LEU A 61 -29.50 -24.56 12.85
CA LEU A 61 -29.67 -25.60 11.83
C LEU A 61 -28.47 -25.62 10.88
N THR A 62 -27.96 -24.45 10.49
CA THR A 62 -26.77 -24.33 9.64
C THR A 62 -25.48 -24.83 10.30
N ALA A 63 -25.48 -25.04 11.62
CA ALA A 63 -24.34 -25.55 12.38
C ALA A 63 -24.43 -27.07 12.63
N GLN A 64 -25.59 -27.69 12.37
CA GLN A 64 -25.77 -29.13 12.47
C GLN A 64 -25.28 -29.85 11.20
N PRO A 65 -25.04 -31.17 11.27
CA PRO A 65 -24.91 -32.01 10.09
C PRO A 65 -26.00 -31.74 9.05
N LEU A 66 -25.59 -31.67 7.78
CA LEU A 66 -26.46 -31.41 6.65
C LEU A 66 -27.44 -32.54 6.42
N ASN A 67 -27.01 -33.79 6.64
CA ASN A 67 -27.78 -35.01 6.41
C ASN A 67 -28.23 -35.20 4.94
N PHE A 68 -27.49 -34.69 3.96
CA PHE A 68 -27.69 -34.97 2.53
C PHE A 68 -26.37 -35.11 1.77
N ASN A 69 -26.39 -35.86 0.66
CA ASN A 69 -25.21 -36.10 -0.15
C ASN A 69 -25.06 -35.07 -1.29
N PHE A 70 -24.25 -34.04 -1.09
CA PHE A 70 -23.97 -33.03 -2.12
C PHE A 70 -22.98 -33.47 -3.21
N HIS A 71 -22.36 -34.65 -3.13
CA HIS A 71 -21.37 -35.08 -4.14
C HIS A 71 -21.99 -35.42 -5.50
N GLY A 72 -23.30 -35.67 -5.56
CA GLY A 72 -24.01 -35.91 -6.81
C GLY A 72 -24.11 -34.68 -7.72
N CYS A 73 -23.76 -33.49 -7.20
CA CYS A 73 -23.98 -32.22 -7.86
C CYS A 73 -22.81 -31.25 -7.59
N GLN A 74 -21.93 -31.00 -8.57
CA GLN A 74 -20.68 -30.25 -8.36
C GLN A 74 -20.95 -28.81 -7.88
N SER A 75 -21.91 -28.13 -8.48
CA SER A 75 -22.30 -26.76 -8.07
C SER A 75 -22.86 -26.72 -6.64
N GLN A 76 -23.62 -27.76 -6.25
CA GLN A 76 -24.13 -27.88 -4.89
C GLN A 76 -22.99 -28.13 -3.92
N LYS A 77 -22.07 -29.05 -4.24
CA LYS A 77 -20.86 -29.29 -3.44
C LYS A 77 -20.07 -28.01 -3.21
N ASP A 78 -19.86 -27.20 -4.25
CA ASP A 78 -19.07 -25.98 -4.15
C ASP A 78 -19.80 -24.91 -3.32
N ALA A 79 -21.10 -24.70 -3.55
CA ALA A 79 -21.90 -23.76 -2.77
C ALA A 79 -22.06 -24.21 -1.30
N THR A 80 -22.21 -25.51 -1.05
CA THR A 80 -22.26 -26.09 0.29
C THR A 80 -20.95 -25.87 1.04
N ARG A 81 -19.82 -26.11 0.38
CA ARG A 81 -18.50 -25.90 0.98
C ARG A 81 -18.18 -24.43 1.19
N LEU A 82 -18.56 -23.54 0.29
CA LEU A 82 -18.08 -22.16 0.32
C LEU A 82 -19.05 -21.16 0.94
N ASP A 83 -20.36 -21.33 0.76
CA ASP A 83 -21.33 -20.26 1.03
C ASP A 83 -22.51 -20.67 1.95
N TYR A 84 -22.78 -21.98 2.12
CA TYR A 84 -23.91 -22.45 2.93
C TYR A 84 -23.92 -21.90 4.36
N THR A 85 -22.76 -21.92 5.04
CA THR A 85 -22.59 -21.36 6.38
C THR A 85 -22.81 -19.86 6.40
N LEU A 86 -22.27 -19.13 5.42
CA LEU A 86 -22.45 -17.70 5.29
C LEU A 86 -23.94 -17.34 5.17
N TYR A 87 -24.72 -18.06 4.36
CA TYR A 87 -26.16 -17.82 4.20
C TYR A 87 -26.95 -18.07 5.49
N GLY A 88 -26.80 -19.25 6.09
CA GLY A 88 -27.58 -19.64 7.26
C GLY A 88 -27.29 -18.76 8.48
N LEU A 89 -26.02 -18.43 8.72
CA LEU A 89 -25.65 -17.57 9.83
C LEU A 89 -26.03 -16.10 9.58
N SER A 90 -25.98 -15.61 8.33
CA SER A 90 -26.44 -14.26 7.99
C SER A 90 -27.94 -14.10 8.21
N ALA A 91 -28.76 -15.10 7.86
CA ALA A 91 -30.19 -15.09 8.11
C ALA A 91 -30.51 -15.03 9.63
N TYR A 92 -29.71 -15.71 10.45
CA TYR A 92 -29.82 -15.59 11.91
C TYR A 92 -29.47 -14.17 12.39
N ILE A 93 -28.37 -13.59 11.92
CA ILE A 93 -27.93 -12.25 12.37
C ILE A 93 -28.92 -11.17 11.99
N TYR A 94 -29.31 -11.13 10.72
CA TYR A 94 -30.09 -10.03 10.17
C TYR A 94 -31.59 -10.17 10.44
N GLU A 95 -32.11 -11.39 10.48
CA GLU A 95 -33.56 -11.63 10.54
C GLU A 95 -33.99 -12.46 11.75
N GLN A 96 -33.04 -12.90 12.60
CA GLN A 96 -33.30 -13.73 13.77
C GLN A 96 -34.02 -15.03 13.41
N LYS A 97 -33.68 -15.60 12.25
CA LYS A 97 -34.24 -16.86 11.74
C LYS A 97 -33.21 -17.97 11.79
N ASN A 98 -33.58 -19.07 12.42
CA ASN A 98 -32.79 -20.30 12.42
C ASN A 98 -33.15 -21.12 11.19
N VAL A 99 -32.34 -21.01 10.14
CA VAL A 99 -32.61 -21.61 8.82
C VAL A 99 -31.35 -22.30 8.31
N SER A 100 -31.53 -23.47 7.71
CA SER A 100 -30.54 -24.12 6.84
C SER A 100 -30.86 -23.82 5.38
N SER A 101 -29.85 -23.47 4.61
CA SER A 101 -29.98 -22.92 3.26
C SER A 101 -30.29 -24.00 2.22
N SER A 102 -31.37 -23.86 1.45
CA SER A 102 -31.62 -24.71 0.27
C SER A 102 -30.79 -24.25 -0.92
N ILE A 103 -29.65 -24.91 -1.17
CA ILE A 103 -28.81 -24.65 -2.34
C ILE A 103 -29.54 -25.05 -3.64
N THR A 104 -30.31 -26.13 -3.58
CA THR A 104 -31.12 -26.65 -4.68
C THR A 104 -32.16 -25.65 -5.15
N TYR A 105 -32.80 -24.93 -4.24
CA TYR A 105 -33.70 -23.83 -4.61
C TYR A 105 -32.97 -22.77 -5.43
N GLY A 106 -31.80 -22.33 -4.95
CA GLY A 106 -30.95 -21.38 -5.66
C GLY A 106 -30.62 -21.86 -7.07
N LEU A 107 -30.07 -23.07 -7.19
CA LEU A 107 -29.66 -23.62 -8.49
C LEU A 107 -30.84 -23.84 -9.46
N ARG A 108 -32.05 -24.12 -8.95
CA ARG A 108 -33.26 -24.32 -9.78
C ARG A 108 -33.93 -23.02 -10.24
N LYS A 109 -33.84 -21.95 -9.45
CA LYS A 109 -34.50 -20.67 -9.78
C LYS A 109 -33.79 -19.88 -10.87
N ILE A 110 -32.50 -20.14 -11.09
CA ILE A 110 -31.82 -19.64 -12.29
C ILE A 110 -32.25 -20.48 -13.48
N THR A 111 -33.24 -20.00 -14.24
CA THR A 111 -33.71 -20.70 -15.44
C THR A 111 -32.83 -20.44 -16.66
N LYS A 112 -32.13 -19.30 -16.69
CA LYS A 112 -31.13 -18.91 -17.71
C LYS A 112 -30.20 -17.86 -17.08
N LEU A 113 -28.90 -18.10 -17.15
CA LEU A 113 -27.90 -17.06 -16.87
C LEU A 113 -27.24 -16.70 -18.20
N LYS A 114 -27.29 -15.42 -18.57
CA LYS A 114 -26.71 -14.94 -19.82
C LYS A 114 -25.57 -13.99 -19.47
N LEU A 115 -24.36 -14.53 -19.42
CA LEU A 115 -23.18 -13.69 -19.20
C LEU A 115 -22.94 -12.88 -20.46
N LYS A 116 -22.80 -11.56 -20.31
CA LYS A 116 -22.44 -10.70 -21.43
C LYS A 116 -21.08 -10.08 -21.14
N LYS A 117 -20.10 -10.44 -21.96
CA LYS A 117 -18.86 -9.68 -22.03
C LYS A 117 -19.00 -8.66 -23.14
N PHE A 118 -19.17 -7.41 -22.78
CA PHE A 118 -18.94 -6.21 -23.59
C PHE A 118 -17.44 -5.88 -23.88
N ASP A 119 -17.18 -5.04 -24.86
CA ASP A 119 -15.86 -4.46 -25.14
C ASP A 119 -15.69 -3.13 -24.39
N ILE A 120 -14.54 -2.48 -24.62
CA ILE A 120 -14.26 -1.13 -24.09
C ILE A 120 -15.33 -0.10 -24.46
N ASP A 121 -16.06 -0.31 -25.57
CA ASP A 121 -17.11 0.58 -26.05
C ASP A 121 -18.50 0.21 -25.48
N GLY A 122 -18.58 -0.80 -24.60
CA GLY A 122 -19.82 -1.27 -24.01
C GLY A 122 -20.70 -2.09 -24.97
N ASN A 123 -20.15 -2.60 -26.08
CA ASN A 123 -20.87 -3.49 -26.99
C ASN A 123 -20.64 -4.97 -26.62
N PRO A 124 -21.67 -5.83 -26.54
CA PRO A 124 -21.52 -7.23 -26.17
C PRO A 124 -20.68 -8.00 -27.22
N VAL A 125 -19.50 -8.45 -26.83
CA VAL A 125 -18.53 -9.24 -27.62
C VAL A 125 -18.76 -10.75 -27.47
N LEU A 126 -19.20 -11.18 -26.29
CA LEU A 126 -19.45 -12.59 -25.99
C LEU A 126 -20.75 -12.73 -25.19
N GLU A 127 -21.67 -13.54 -25.68
CA GLU A 127 -22.85 -13.98 -24.94
C GLU A 127 -22.72 -15.48 -24.69
N GLU A 128 -22.39 -15.87 -23.47
CA GLU A 128 -22.33 -17.27 -23.06
C GLU A 128 -23.50 -17.61 -22.15
N TYR A 129 -24.10 -18.77 -22.41
CA TYR A 129 -25.03 -19.39 -21.47
C TYR A 129 -24.23 -20.30 -20.58
N GLU A 130 -24.27 -20.04 -19.28
CA GLU A 130 -23.68 -20.99 -18.33
C GLU A 130 -24.47 -22.29 -18.30
N SER A 131 -23.76 -23.38 -18.01
CA SER A 131 -24.37 -24.63 -17.59
C SER A 131 -25.27 -24.36 -16.38
N LEU A 132 -26.47 -24.93 -16.40
CA LEU A 132 -27.42 -24.87 -15.28
C LEU A 132 -27.39 -26.18 -14.49
N GLY A 133 -27.93 -26.13 -13.27
CA GLY A 133 -28.02 -27.29 -12.39
C GLY A 133 -26.65 -27.72 -11.88
N CYS A 134 -26.34 -29.02 -11.96
CA CYS A 134 -25.19 -29.61 -11.27
C CYS A 134 -23.82 -29.40 -11.92
N GLY A 135 -23.80 -28.97 -13.17
CA GLY A 135 -22.58 -28.59 -13.87
C GLY A 135 -22.35 -27.08 -13.91
N ALA A 136 -23.19 -26.29 -13.24
CA ALA A 136 -23.07 -24.84 -13.15
C ALA A 136 -21.81 -24.41 -12.40
N ASP A 137 -21.28 -23.22 -12.69
CA ASP A 137 -20.28 -22.60 -11.83
C ASP A 137 -20.91 -22.31 -10.45
N ARG A 138 -20.09 -22.32 -9.40
CA ARG A 138 -20.47 -21.86 -8.04
C ARG A 138 -21.10 -20.46 -8.06
N MET A 139 -20.76 -19.63 -9.05
CA MET A 139 -21.30 -18.30 -9.25
C MET A 139 -22.83 -18.30 -9.34
N ASN A 140 -23.40 -19.36 -9.92
CA ASN A 140 -24.84 -19.46 -10.13
C ASN A 140 -25.58 -19.57 -8.81
N ALA A 141 -25.04 -20.27 -7.82
CA ALA A 141 -25.62 -20.28 -6.49
C ALA A 141 -25.65 -18.85 -5.90
N LYS A 142 -24.52 -18.14 -5.92
CA LYS A 142 -24.41 -16.78 -5.36
C LYS A 142 -25.38 -15.79 -6.01
N ILE A 143 -25.38 -15.75 -7.35
CA ILE A 143 -26.28 -14.89 -8.13
C ILE A 143 -27.74 -15.23 -7.82
N SER A 144 -28.07 -16.53 -7.72
CA SER A 144 -29.44 -16.94 -7.44
C SER A 144 -29.90 -16.45 -6.08
N PHE A 145 -29.04 -16.53 -5.06
CA PHE A 145 -29.36 -16.05 -3.73
C PHE A 145 -29.57 -14.54 -3.69
N GLU A 146 -28.73 -13.75 -4.39
CA GLU A 146 -28.94 -12.30 -4.47
C GLU A 146 -30.30 -11.93 -5.09
N ILE A 147 -30.75 -12.68 -6.10
CA ILE A 147 -31.98 -12.40 -6.83
C ILE A 147 -33.22 -12.93 -6.11
N ASN A 148 -33.15 -14.18 -5.66
CA ASN A 148 -34.33 -14.94 -5.23
C ASN A 148 -34.46 -15.02 -3.71
N GLY A 149 -33.48 -14.50 -2.97
CA GLY A 149 -33.35 -14.72 -1.55
C GLY A 149 -33.01 -16.17 -1.20
N LEU A 150 -32.95 -16.40 0.10
CA LEU A 150 -32.69 -17.68 0.73
C LEU A 150 -34.01 -18.39 1.09
N VAL A 151 -34.11 -19.69 0.83
CA VAL A 151 -35.22 -20.54 1.27
C VAL A 151 -34.68 -21.67 2.13
N SER A 152 -35.45 -22.10 3.13
CA SER A 152 -35.05 -23.21 4.01
C SER A 152 -34.98 -24.56 3.27
N GLN A 153 -33.99 -25.39 3.58
CA GLN A 153 -33.92 -26.77 3.07
C GLN A 153 -35.11 -27.63 3.55
N GLU A 154 -35.75 -27.25 4.65
CA GLU A 154 -37.00 -27.88 5.11
C GLU A 154 -38.15 -27.66 4.11
N CYS A 155 -38.11 -26.55 3.35
CA CYS A 155 -39.03 -26.33 2.25
C CYS A 155 -38.62 -27.10 1.00
N ILE A 156 -37.35 -26.97 0.60
CA ILE A 156 -36.83 -27.56 -0.63
C ILE A 156 -35.56 -28.33 -0.28
N SER A 157 -35.70 -29.65 -0.19
CA SER A 157 -34.61 -30.53 0.19
C SER A 157 -33.43 -30.41 -0.75
N ASP A 158 -32.24 -30.42 -0.17
CA ASP A 158 -30.96 -30.52 -0.85
C ASP A 158 -30.54 -31.97 -1.15
N ASP A 159 -31.32 -32.95 -0.71
CA ASP A 159 -31.12 -34.36 -1.05
C ASP A 159 -31.66 -34.69 -2.45
N VAL A 160 -31.02 -34.12 -3.48
CA VAL A 160 -31.29 -34.41 -4.88
C VAL A 160 -30.37 -35.53 -5.34
N GLY A 161 -30.85 -36.77 -5.34
CA GLY A 161 -30.10 -37.99 -5.72
C GLY A 161 -29.57 -38.02 -7.17
N GLY A 162 -28.70 -37.08 -7.53
CA GLY A 162 -28.03 -36.96 -8.83
C GLY A 162 -28.90 -36.46 -10.00
N VAL A 163 -30.23 -36.35 -9.82
CA VAL A 163 -31.15 -35.93 -10.89
C VAL A 163 -31.95 -34.72 -10.39
N LEU A 164 -31.61 -33.53 -10.88
CA LEU A 164 -32.40 -32.31 -10.63
C LEU A 164 -33.77 -32.30 -11.33
N ASP A 165 -34.11 -33.37 -12.06
CA ASP A 165 -35.26 -33.46 -12.94
C ASP A 165 -36.48 -34.14 -12.29
N THR A 166 -37.54 -33.34 -12.13
CA THR A 166 -38.99 -33.66 -12.15
C THR A 166 -39.81 -34.03 -10.92
N GLN A 167 -39.30 -34.37 -9.72
CA GLN A 167 -40.21 -34.52 -8.56
C GLN A 167 -39.66 -33.93 -7.26
N ILE A 168 -40.44 -33.04 -6.65
CA ILE A 168 -40.15 -32.36 -5.37
C ILE A 168 -40.95 -33.06 -4.27
N PRO A 169 -40.32 -33.73 -3.29
CA PRO A 169 -40.94 -33.89 -1.99
C PRO A 169 -40.88 -32.52 -1.29
N THR A 170 -42.00 -31.80 -1.27
CA THR A 170 -42.10 -30.44 -0.68
C THR A 170 -43.02 -30.51 0.52
N GLN A 171 -42.52 -30.26 1.73
CA GLN A 171 -43.33 -30.23 2.96
C GLN A 171 -43.68 -28.81 3.44
N CYS A 172 -43.53 -27.75 2.62
CA CYS A 172 -43.75 -26.39 3.12
C CYS A 172 -45.22 -25.90 3.22
N SER A 173 -46.22 -26.77 3.00
CA SER A 173 -47.64 -26.42 3.13
C SER A 173 -48.28 -27.05 4.37
N ASP A 174 -48.42 -26.27 5.44
CA ASP A 174 -49.45 -26.54 6.46
C ASP A 174 -50.82 -25.94 6.05
N ASP A 175 -50.85 -25.04 5.04
CA ASP A 175 -51.98 -24.12 4.82
C ASP A 175 -52.76 -24.31 3.50
N GLY A 176 -52.40 -25.28 2.64
CA GLY A 176 -53.14 -25.56 1.40
C GLY A 176 -53.00 -24.49 0.28
N LEU A 177 -52.04 -23.57 0.41
CA LEU A 177 -51.66 -22.62 -0.65
C LEU A 177 -50.89 -23.32 -1.77
N ASN A 178 -50.95 -22.76 -2.99
CA ASN A 178 -50.16 -23.22 -4.11
C ASN A 178 -48.65 -23.09 -3.78
N ILE A 179 -47.83 -24.03 -4.24
CA ILE A 179 -46.44 -24.23 -3.78
C ILE A 179 -45.58 -22.96 -3.97
N GLU A 180 -45.81 -22.22 -5.06
CA GLU A 180 -45.09 -20.98 -5.34
C GLU A 180 -45.44 -19.86 -4.34
N ASP A 181 -46.70 -19.80 -3.87
CA ASP A 181 -47.16 -18.80 -2.91
C ASP A 181 -46.65 -19.09 -1.49
N SER A 182 -46.55 -20.38 -1.12
CA SER A 182 -45.97 -20.79 0.18
C SER A 182 -44.46 -20.50 0.27
N VAL A 183 -43.72 -20.73 -0.81
CA VAL A 183 -42.27 -20.46 -0.86
C VAL A 183 -41.98 -18.96 -0.90
N ASN A 184 -42.77 -18.16 -1.62
CA ASN A 184 -42.58 -16.71 -1.69
C ASN A 184 -42.76 -16.01 -0.34
N ASN A 185 -43.55 -16.58 0.59
CA ASN A 185 -43.74 -16.03 1.94
C ASN A 185 -42.65 -16.43 2.95
N LYS A 186 -41.66 -17.26 2.55
CA LYS A 186 -40.61 -17.81 3.43
C LYS A 186 -39.19 -17.52 2.90
N LYS A 187 -39.04 -16.46 2.12
CA LYS A 187 -37.72 -16.00 1.67
C LYS A 187 -37.05 -15.18 2.77
N PHE A 188 -35.76 -15.38 2.92
CA PHE A 188 -34.88 -14.63 3.82
C PHE A 188 -33.80 -13.94 2.99
N LEU A 189 -33.17 -12.91 3.53
CA LEU A 189 -32.06 -12.19 2.88
C LEU A 189 -32.41 -11.66 1.47
N GLU A 190 -33.67 -11.26 1.26
CA GLU A 190 -34.06 -10.63 0.00
C GLU A 190 -33.38 -9.26 -0.16
N ASN A 191 -32.84 -9.01 -1.37
CA ASN A 191 -32.07 -7.80 -1.69
C ASN A 191 -30.75 -7.65 -0.92
N TYR A 192 -30.22 -8.75 -0.39
CA TYR A 192 -28.84 -8.77 0.08
C TYR A 192 -27.89 -9.05 -1.07
N LYS A 193 -26.68 -8.56 -0.91
CA LYS A 193 -25.62 -8.60 -1.88
C LYS A 193 -24.46 -9.41 -1.35
N HIS A 194 -23.75 -10.08 -2.25
CA HIS A 194 -22.57 -10.83 -1.92
C HIS A 194 -21.31 -9.98 -2.14
N GLY A 195 -20.41 -10.06 -1.17
CA GLY A 195 -19.16 -9.31 -1.10
C GLY A 195 -17.93 -10.13 -1.06
N GLN A 196 -16.82 -9.48 -1.40
CA GLN A 196 -15.50 -10.00 -1.11
C GLN A 196 -14.61 -8.98 -0.39
N VAL A 197 -13.93 -9.46 0.65
CA VAL A 197 -12.83 -8.79 1.34
C VAL A 197 -11.54 -9.49 0.93
N ARG A 198 -10.50 -8.73 0.57
CA ARG A 198 -9.19 -9.28 0.17
C ARG A 198 -8.08 -8.64 1.00
N ASN A 199 -7.18 -9.47 1.52
CA ASN A 199 -5.95 -9.06 2.20
C ASN A 199 -6.16 -8.00 3.31
N ALA A 200 -7.29 -8.06 4.01
CA ALA A 200 -7.63 -7.09 5.05
C ALA A 200 -6.84 -7.38 6.34
N SER A 201 -6.48 -6.32 7.07
CA SER A 201 -5.89 -6.44 8.41
C SER A 201 -6.98 -6.77 9.44
N ASN A 202 -6.55 -7.17 10.65
CA ASN A 202 -7.50 -7.48 11.71
C ASN A 202 -8.45 -6.32 12.03
N ASN A 203 -7.95 -5.08 12.06
CA ASN A 203 -8.77 -3.90 12.36
C ASN A 203 -9.81 -3.64 11.27
N ILE A 204 -9.44 -3.81 10.00
CA ILE A 204 -10.37 -3.67 8.89
C ILE A 204 -11.47 -4.74 9.00
N ILE A 205 -11.13 -5.97 9.35
CA ILE A 205 -12.12 -7.04 9.54
C ILE A 205 -13.07 -6.76 10.69
N LYS A 206 -12.63 -6.08 11.77
CA LYS A 206 -13.56 -5.61 12.81
C LYS A 206 -14.59 -4.62 12.25
N GLU A 207 -14.16 -3.66 11.44
CA GLU A 207 -15.06 -2.70 10.78
C GLU A 207 -16.09 -3.40 9.89
N PHE A 208 -15.67 -4.47 9.18
CA PHE A 208 -16.59 -5.30 8.41
C PHE A 208 -17.57 -6.05 9.31
N LEU A 209 -17.09 -6.74 10.34
CA LEU A 209 -17.94 -7.55 11.23
C LEU A 209 -19.05 -6.73 11.88
N THR A 210 -18.78 -5.48 12.25
CA THR A 210 -19.76 -4.61 12.92
C THR A 210 -20.83 -4.07 11.99
N ARG A 211 -20.66 -4.18 10.67
CA ARG A 211 -21.51 -3.53 9.67
C ARG A 211 -22.12 -4.48 8.63
N THR A 212 -21.32 -5.45 8.16
CA THR A 212 -21.74 -6.48 7.19
C THR A 212 -21.96 -7.85 7.82
N GLY A 213 -21.71 -8.00 9.11
CA GLY A 213 -21.93 -9.26 9.80
C GLY A 213 -20.83 -10.24 9.46
N ILE A 214 -21.17 -11.51 9.23
CA ILE A 214 -20.16 -12.57 9.14
C ILE A 214 -19.28 -12.41 7.91
N ILE A 215 -18.01 -12.72 8.10
CA ILE A 215 -17.06 -12.92 7.02
C ILE A 215 -16.64 -14.38 7.03
N GLN A 216 -16.86 -15.09 5.92
CA GLN A 216 -16.39 -16.47 5.75
C GLN A 216 -15.16 -16.49 4.84
N GLY A 217 -14.04 -17.02 5.31
CA GLY A 217 -12.82 -17.08 4.51
C GLY A 217 -11.62 -17.59 5.28
N ASP A 218 -10.47 -17.03 4.93
CA ASP A 218 -9.16 -17.49 5.39
C ASP A 218 -8.40 -16.35 6.09
N ILE A 219 -7.59 -16.71 7.08
CA ILE A 219 -6.58 -15.84 7.68
C ILE A 219 -5.20 -16.44 7.47
N ILE A 220 -4.30 -15.66 6.88
CA ILE A 220 -2.92 -16.04 6.62
C ILE A 220 -2.01 -15.17 7.49
N TYR A 221 -1.14 -15.81 8.26
CA TYR A 221 -0.19 -15.16 9.16
C TYR A 221 1.17 -15.05 8.48
N TYR A 222 1.75 -13.86 8.52
CA TYR A 222 3.05 -13.55 7.91
C TYR A 222 4.03 -13.08 8.97
N ASN A 223 5.30 -13.45 8.84
CA ASN A 223 6.38 -12.85 9.63
C ASN A 223 6.82 -11.49 9.03
N ASP A 224 7.82 -10.83 9.63
CA ASP A 224 8.36 -9.54 9.14
C ASP A 224 9.10 -9.63 7.80
N MET A 225 9.39 -10.85 7.33
CA MET A 225 9.98 -11.13 6.02
C MET A 225 8.93 -11.38 4.92
N ASP A 226 7.64 -11.18 5.23
CA ASP A 226 6.51 -11.49 4.35
C ASP A 226 6.37 -12.98 4.01
N GLU A 227 6.98 -13.87 4.79
CA GLU A 227 6.81 -15.31 4.63
C GLU A 227 5.54 -15.76 5.36
N GLN A 228 4.73 -16.57 4.68
CA GLN A 228 3.58 -17.23 5.29
C GLN A 228 4.07 -18.27 6.30
N ILE A 229 3.73 -18.10 7.56
CA ILE A 229 4.13 -19.00 8.65
C ILE A 229 2.96 -19.76 9.29
N GLY A 230 1.74 -19.42 8.91
CA GLY A 230 0.54 -20.10 9.40
C GLY A 230 -0.69 -19.67 8.61
N GLN A 231 -1.74 -20.48 8.66
CA GLN A 231 -2.99 -20.20 7.98
C GLN A 231 -4.14 -20.94 8.67
N GLU A 232 -5.28 -20.29 8.76
CA GLU A 232 -6.58 -20.93 9.01
C GLU A 232 -7.43 -20.76 7.76
N THR A 233 -8.08 -21.84 7.32
CA THR A 233 -8.93 -21.84 6.12
C THR A 233 -10.36 -22.20 6.45
N ASP A 234 -11.29 -21.70 5.64
CA ASP A 234 -12.73 -22.03 5.73
C ASP A 234 -13.33 -21.77 7.13
N VAL A 235 -12.96 -20.64 7.71
CA VAL A 235 -13.47 -20.16 8.99
C VAL A 235 -14.51 -19.06 8.78
N SER A 236 -15.54 -19.01 9.63
CA SER A 236 -16.47 -17.88 9.67
C SER A 236 -16.17 -17.01 10.88
N PHE A 237 -15.73 -15.77 10.65
CA PHE A 237 -15.52 -14.79 11.71
C PHE A 237 -16.88 -14.32 12.25
N ILE A 238 -17.13 -14.54 13.53
CA ILE A 238 -18.41 -14.23 14.19
C ILE A 238 -18.27 -13.22 15.34
N GLY A 239 -17.05 -12.77 15.65
CA GLY A 239 -16.77 -11.80 16.70
C GLY A 239 -15.30 -11.76 17.11
N TRP A 240 -14.99 -10.97 18.14
CA TRP A 240 -13.69 -10.97 18.81
C TRP A 240 -13.87 -10.72 20.32
N ASP A 241 -12.90 -11.19 21.09
CA ASP A 241 -12.78 -10.89 22.51
C ASP A 241 -11.30 -10.75 22.90
N LYS A 242 -11.03 -10.61 24.19
CA LYS A 242 -9.68 -10.68 24.73
C LYS A 242 -9.58 -11.82 25.72
N ASP A 243 -8.46 -12.52 25.69
CA ASP A 243 -8.18 -13.59 26.64
C ASP A 243 -7.82 -13.06 28.04
N SER A 244 -7.54 -13.98 28.95
CA SER A 244 -7.10 -13.66 30.32
C SER A 244 -5.78 -12.89 30.40
N GLN A 245 -5.02 -12.82 29.31
CA GLN A 245 -3.79 -12.04 29.16
C GLN A 245 -4.02 -10.72 28.41
N ASN A 246 -5.28 -10.32 28.18
CA ASN A 246 -5.67 -9.11 27.45
C ASN A 246 -5.17 -9.11 25.98
N LYS A 247 -4.93 -10.29 25.39
CA LYS A 247 -4.61 -10.43 23.96
C LYS A 247 -5.88 -10.62 23.16
N GLU A 248 -5.97 -9.93 22.04
CA GLU A 248 -7.13 -10.02 21.14
C GLU A 248 -7.18 -11.35 20.40
N GLN A 249 -8.37 -11.92 20.33
CA GLN A 249 -8.65 -13.19 19.68
C GLN A 249 -9.92 -13.07 18.83
N TRP A 250 -9.91 -13.72 17.67
CA TRP A 250 -11.10 -13.92 16.87
C TRP A 250 -11.95 -15.01 17.48
N ILE A 251 -13.26 -14.80 17.50
CA ILE A 251 -14.25 -15.84 17.73
C ILE A 251 -14.71 -16.30 16.35
N ILE A 252 -14.45 -17.57 16.03
CA ILE A 252 -14.75 -18.17 14.73
C ILE A 252 -15.75 -19.32 14.88
N ALA A 253 -16.56 -19.54 13.84
CA ALA A 253 -17.24 -20.81 13.61
C ALA A 253 -16.42 -21.63 12.62
N ARG A 254 -15.88 -22.76 13.07
CA ARG A 254 -15.06 -23.69 12.27
C ARG A 254 -15.93 -24.84 11.77
N LYS A 255 -15.76 -25.19 10.48
CA LYS A 255 -16.31 -26.44 9.94
C LYS A 255 -15.47 -27.63 10.33
N ASN A 256 -16.13 -28.62 10.92
CA ASN A 256 -15.55 -29.91 11.23
C ASN A 256 -16.13 -30.94 10.27
N TYR A 257 -15.34 -31.29 9.26
CA TYR A 257 -15.72 -32.28 8.27
C TYR A 257 -15.62 -33.68 8.87
N PHE A 258 -16.61 -34.51 8.56
CA PHE A 258 -16.61 -35.92 8.90
C PHE A 258 -17.20 -36.72 7.75
N THR A 259 -16.90 -38.01 7.71
CA THR A 259 -17.41 -38.91 6.67
C THR A 259 -18.31 -39.96 7.32
N THR A 260 -19.54 -40.06 6.82
CA THR A 260 -20.42 -41.20 7.11
C THR A 260 -20.53 -42.06 5.85
N THR A 261 -21.65 -41.99 5.14
CA THR A 261 -21.80 -42.49 3.77
C THR A 261 -21.35 -41.45 2.73
N TYR A 262 -21.30 -40.18 3.11
CA TYR A 262 -20.84 -39.03 2.32
C TYR A 262 -20.08 -38.04 3.24
N GLU A 263 -19.40 -37.06 2.65
CA GLU A 263 -18.79 -35.93 3.39
C GLU A 263 -19.90 -35.04 3.94
N ASP A 264 -19.82 -34.71 5.22
CA ASP A 264 -20.71 -33.79 5.91
C ASP A 264 -19.89 -32.92 6.88
N PHE A 265 -20.46 -31.86 7.43
CA PHE A 265 -19.80 -31.02 8.43
C PHE A 265 -20.77 -30.50 9.48
N TYR A 266 -20.21 -30.11 10.62
CA TYR A 266 -20.90 -29.34 11.65
C TYR A 266 -20.01 -28.16 12.08
N LEU A 267 -20.61 -27.14 12.69
CA LEU A 267 -19.87 -25.97 13.16
C LEU A 267 -19.56 -26.04 14.65
N THR A 268 -18.33 -25.68 15.01
CA THR A 268 -17.95 -25.43 16.40
C THR A 268 -17.45 -24.02 16.56
N GLU A 269 -17.69 -23.43 17.74
CA GLU A 269 -17.05 -22.17 18.10
C GLU A 269 -15.61 -22.43 18.56
N GLU A 270 -14.67 -21.64 18.05
CA GLU A 270 -13.27 -21.65 18.48
C GLU A 270 -12.76 -20.22 18.62
N ARG A 271 -11.71 -20.05 19.42
CA ARG A 271 -10.96 -18.79 19.53
C ARG A 271 -9.58 -18.96 18.90
N ILE A 272 -9.25 -18.10 17.94
CA ILE A 272 -7.92 -18.07 17.32
C ILE A 272 -7.29 -16.69 17.56
N PRO A 273 -5.97 -16.60 17.80
CA PRO A 273 -5.35 -15.32 18.12
C PRO A 273 -5.29 -14.40 16.91
N PHE A 274 -5.34 -13.08 17.12
CA PHE A 274 -5.10 -12.10 16.04
C PHE A 274 -3.71 -12.22 15.41
N ARG A 275 -2.76 -12.75 16.19
CA ARG A 275 -1.36 -12.94 15.84
C ARG A 275 -0.86 -14.22 16.50
N ILE A 276 -0.41 -15.19 15.70
CA ILE A 276 0.27 -16.39 16.22
C ILE A 276 1.72 -16.07 16.59
N LYS A 277 2.38 -16.98 17.32
CA LYS A 277 3.80 -16.84 17.64
C LYS A 277 4.62 -16.68 16.36
N SER A 278 5.56 -15.73 16.36
CA SER A 278 6.43 -15.39 15.22
C SER A 278 5.73 -14.74 14.02
N ALA A 279 4.40 -14.62 14.01
CA ALA A 279 3.74 -13.77 13.03
C ALA A 279 4.02 -12.33 13.38
N SER A 280 3.96 -11.44 12.41
CA SER A 280 4.08 -9.99 12.56
C SER A 280 2.82 -9.27 12.14
N TYR A 281 2.09 -9.87 11.20
CA TYR A 281 0.76 -9.44 10.81
C TYR A 281 -0.04 -10.62 10.27
N ALA A 282 -1.33 -10.38 10.04
CA ALA A 282 -2.23 -11.31 9.37
C ALA A 282 -2.98 -10.60 8.24
N LYS A 283 -3.27 -11.33 7.18
CA LYS A 283 -4.14 -10.90 6.08
C LYS A 283 -5.34 -11.83 6.01
N ILE A 284 -6.52 -11.24 5.93
CA ILE A 284 -7.79 -11.96 5.91
C ILE A 284 -8.45 -11.72 4.56
N THR A 285 -8.88 -12.81 3.92
CA THR A 285 -9.62 -12.79 2.66
C THR A 285 -10.87 -13.61 2.86
N GLY A 286 -12.03 -13.10 2.47
CA GLY A 286 -13.29 -13.78 2.69
C GLY A 286 -14.48 -13.14 1.99
N ASN A 287 -15.63 -13.76 2.17
CA ASN A 287 -16.91 -13.37 1.61
C ASN A 287 -17.83 -12.86 2.71
N ALA A 288 -18.67 -11.88 2.39
CA ALA A 288 -19.68 -11.34 3.32
C ALA A 288 -21.01 -11.16 2.59
N ILE A 289 -22.11 -11.11 3.35
CA ILE A 289 -23.45 -10.79 2.83
C ILE A 289 -23.95 -9.56 3.56
N PHE A 290 -24.48 -8.59 2.83
CA PHE A 290 -24.86 -7.30 3.41
C PHE A 290 -26.03 -6.70 2.62
N LYS A 291 -26.71 -5.74 3.24
CA LYS A 291 -27.87 -5.07 2.67
C LYS A 291 -27.48 -3.68 2.18
N LEU A 292 -27.85 -3.33 0.96
CA LEU A 292 -27.73 -1.96 0.47
C LEU A 292 -28.70 -1.05 1.23
N GLY A 293 -28.23 0.10 1.70
CA GLY A 293 -29.07 1.10 2.37
C GLY A 293 -30.10 1.70 1.41
N GLN A 294 -31.27 2.14 1.90
CA GLN A 294 -32.34 2.69 1.05
C GLN A 294 -31.95 3.94 0.24
N ASN A 295 -30.90 4.66 0.65
CA ASN A 295 -30.36 5.82 -0.07
C ASN A 295 -29.19 5.46 -1.01
N GLN A 296 -28.74 4.21 -1.02
CA GLN A 296 -27.77 3.69 -1.97
C GLN A 296 -28.53 2.95 -3.07
N SER A 297 -29.31 3.68 -3.88
CA SER A 297 -29.88 3.09 -5.09
C SER A 297 -28.75 2.77 -6.06
N SER A 298 -28.79 1.58 -6.66
CA SER A 298 -27.91 1.16 -7.76
C SER A 298 -28.07 1.99 -9.04
N THR A 299 -28.67 3.18 -8.96
CA THR A 299 -28.84 4.11 -10.08
C THR A 299 -27.58 4.94 -10.32
N SER A 300 -26.39 4.47 -9.96
CA SER A 300 -25.17 5.01 -10.56
C SER A 300 -25.33 4.80 -12.06
N GLN A 301 -25.62 5.89 -12.78
CA GLN A 301 -25.74 5.87 -14.23
C GLN A 301 -24.51 5.14 -14.77
N TRP A 302 -24.75 4.17 -15.65
CA TRP A 302 -23.75 3.47 -16.43
C TRP A 302 -22.89 4.51 -17.16
N GLN A 303 -21.82 4.97 -16.52
CA GLN A 303 -20.71 5.56 -17.25
C GLN A 303 -20.02 4.39 -17.91
N SER A 304 -20.50 4.07 -19.12
CA SER A 304 -19.75 3.28 -20.08
C SER A 304 -18.29 3.73 -20.03
N CYS A 305 -17.34 2.80 -20.05
CA CYS A 305 -15.92 3.08 -20.26
C CYS A 305 -15.62 3.61 -21.67
N GLY A 306 -16.49 4.48 -22.20
CA GLY A 306 -16.12 5.37 -23.26
C GLY A 306 -14.91 6.15 -22.77
N ILE A 307 -13.78 5.90 -23.42
CA ILE A 307 -12.66 6.82 -23.45
C ILE A 307 -13.27 8.18 -23.77
N ALA A 308 -13.46 8.99 -22.73
CA ALA A 308 -13.77 10.38 -22.91
C ALA A 308 -12.55 10.94 -23.63
N SER A 309 -12.70 11.14 -24.94
CA SER A 309 -11.83 11.98 -25.77
C SER A 309 -12.02 13.46 -25.40
N GLY A 310 -12.14 13.74 -24.10
CA GLY A 310 -12.31 15.04 -23.47
C GLY A 310 -11.87 14.90 -22.02
N GLY A 311 -10.71 15.48 -21.71
CA GLY A 311 -10.00 15.35 -20.46
C GLY A 311 -10.83 15.71 -19.23
N GLY A 312 -10.72 14.87 -18.20
CA GLY A 312 -11.39 15.05 -16.91
C GLY A 312 -11.41 13.76 -16.09
N SER A 313 -10.23 13.19 -15.82
CA SER A 313 -10.09 12.10 -14.84
C SER A 313 -10.33 12.67 -13.44
N GLN A 314 -11.49 12.38 -12.84
CA GLN A 314 -11.63 12.44 -11.39
C GLN A 314 -11.36 11.04 -10.84
N SER A 315 -10.13 10.84 -10.35
CA SER A 315 -9.79 9.66 -9.57
C SER A 315 -10.41 9.79 -8.18
N GLY A 316 -11.31 8.87 -7.83
CA GLY A 316 -11.82 8.76 -6.46
C GLY A 316 -10.74 8.19 -5.55
N SER A 317 -9.95 9.06 -4.94
CA SER A 317 -8.95 8.70 -3.94
C SER A 317 -9.62 8.43 -2.59
N GLY A 318 -9.96 7.16 -2.32
CA GLY A 318 -10.17 6.74 -0.94
C GLY A 318 -8.90 6.98 -0.10
N PRO A 319 -9.00 7.25 1.21
CA PRO A 319 -7.84 7.55 2.05
C PRO A 319 -6.85 6.38 2.03
N VAL A 320 -5.68 6.62 1.43
CA VAL A 320 -4.59 5.65 1.35
C VAL A 320 -4.07 5.43 2.77
N THR A 321 -4.26 4.24 3.33
CA THR A 321 -3.71 3.92 4.65
C THR A 321 -2.18 4.02 4.58
N PRO A 322 -1.53 4.81 5.46
CA PRO A 322 -0.08 4.98 5.43
C PRO A 322 0.63 3.64 5.58
N GLY A 323 1.58 3.36 4.69
CA GLY A 323 2.40 2.15 4.76
C GLY A 323 3.44 2.23 5.88
N ARG A 324 4.08 1.10 6.20
CA ARG A 324 5.34 1.09 6.98
C ARG A 324 6.53 1.20 6.03
N PHE A 325 7.65 1.74 6.50
CA PHE A 325 8.94 1.66 5.80
C PHE A 325 10.04 1.07 6.67
N LYS A 326 11.10 0.56 6.03
CA LYS A 326 12.23 -0.11 6.70
C LYS A 326 13.46 0.78 6.64
N THR A 327 14.23 0.88 7.72
CA THR A 327 15.60 1.42 7.73
C THR A 327 16.58 0.38 8.29
N LEU A 328 17.89 0.57 8.15
CA LEU A 328 18.87 -0.35 8.73
C LEU A 328 18.87 -0.31 10.27
N LYS A 329 18.79 -1.48 10.92
CA LYS A 329 18.86 -1.62 12.38
C LYS A 329 20.24 -2.15 12.79
N TYR A 330 21.04 -1.31 13.44
CA TYR A 330 22.32 -1.70 14.02
C TYR A 330 22.65 -0.91 15.27
N ARG A 331 23.62 -1.41 16.04
CA ARG A 331 24.27 -0.71 17.15
C ARG A 331 25.70 -0.35 16.75
N TYR A 332 26.08 0.91 16.91
CA TYR A 332 27.47 1.33 16.72
C TYR A 332 28.13 1.65 18.07
N ALA A 333 29.24 0.99 18.36
CA ALA A 333 30.04 1.26 19.55
C ALA A 333 31.51 0.97 19.30
N SER A 334 32.39 1.89 19.67
CA SER A 334 33.86 1.73 19.62
C SER A 334 34.38 1.26 18.25
N GLY A 335 33.85 1.81 17.16
CA GLY A 335 34.26 1.44 15.80
C GLY A 335 33.62 0.15 15.27
N VAL A 336 32.75 -0.52 16.03
CA VAL A 336 32.10 -1.76 15.62
C VAL A 336 30.62 -1.52 15.34
N VAL A 337 30.17 -1.87 14.15
CA VAL A 337 28.74 -2.00 13.81
C VAL A 337 28.29 -3.41 14.17
N THR A 338 27.27 -3.52 15.02
CA THR A 338 26.64 -4.79 15.38
C THR A 338 25.23 -4.85 14.83
N ILE A 339 25.00 -5.79 13.91
CA ILE A 339 23.71 -6.13 13.33
C ILE A 339 23.19 -7.35 14.08
N ASP A 340 21.99 -7.23 14.65
CA ASP A 340 21.41 -8.26 15.51
C ASP A 340 20.20 -8.91 14.81
N ARG A 341 20.44 -10.06 14.19
CA ARG A 341 19.44 -10.94 13.57
C ARG A 341 18.75 -11.87 14.57
N THR A 342 19.13 -11.85 15.86
CA THR A 342 18.51 -12.73 16.86
C THR A 342 17.18 -12.23 17.38
N SER A 343 16.97 -10.91 17.34
CA SER A 343 15.68 -10.35 17.69
C SER A 343 14.67 -10.68 16.61
N GLU A 344 13.42 -10.97 17.00
CA GLU A 344 12.30 -11.16 16.06
C GLU A 344 12.12 -9.97 15.09
N ASP A 345 12.67 -8.80 15.45
CA ASP A 345 13.01 -7.72 14.52
C ASP A 345 14.32 -8.04 13.78
N THR A 346 14.20 -8.42 12.51
CA THR A 346 15.28 -8.54 11.50
C THR A 346 16.20 -7.30 11.42
N ASP A 347 17.24 -7.32 10.57
CA ASP A 347 18.22 -6.24 10.25
C ASP A 347 17.62 -4.84 9.92
N SER A 348 16.32 -4.66 10.06
CA SER A 348 15.59 -3.46 9.74
C SER A 348 14.76 -2.95 10.92
N GLN A 349 14.72 -1.62 11.06
CA GLN A 349 13.80 -0.92 11.94
C GLN A 349 12.59 -0.48 11.12
N TYR A 350 11.39 -0.76 11.61
CA TYR A 350 10.15 -0.38 10.94
C TYR A 350 9.64 0.93 11.51
N PHE A 351 9.26 1.84 10.61
CA PHE A 351 8.61 3.10 10.93
C PHE A 351 7.26 3.15 10.22
N ASN A 352 6.29 3.80 10.85
CA ASN A 352 5.03 4.08 10.21
C ASN A 352 5.17 5.39 9.42
N LEU A 353 4.76 5.39 8.15
CA LEU A 353 4.75 6.61 7.33
C LEU A 353 3.77 7.66 7.89
N ALA A 354 2.78 7.23 8.68
CA ALA A 354 1.87 8.15 9.38
C ALA A 354 2.57 8.96 10.48
N ASP A 355 3.67 8.44 11.04
CA ASP A 355 4.39 9.08 12.14
C ASP A 355 5.38 10.13 11.61
N THR A 356 5.51 10.27 10.28
CA THR A 356 6.31 11.30 9.64
C THR A 356 5.42 12.38 9.05
N GLU A 357 5.67 13.62 9.45
CA GLU A 357 4.90 14.76 8.97
C GLU A 357 5.26 15.05 7.50
N PRO A 358 4.27 15.16 6.59
CA PRO A 358 4.54 15.74 5.28
C PRO A 358 5.02 17.19 5.47
N TYR A 359 5.80 17.71 4.52
CA TYR A 359 6.20 19.11 4.61
C TYR A 359 5.00 20.08 4.55
N GLU A 360 3.93 19.71 3.83
CA GLU A 360 2.68 20.46 3.72
C GLU A 360 1.47 19.51 3.79
N ILE A 361 0.43 19.98 4.48
CA ILE A 361 -0.89 19.33 4.49
C ILE A 361 -1.44 19.42 3.05
N ASP A 362 -1.90 18.30 2.51
CA ASP A 362 -2.44 18.15 1.15
C ASP A 362 -1.46 18.28 -0.03
N ALA A 363 -0.15 18.34 0.21
CA ALA A 363 0.86 18.33 -0.86
C ALA A 363 0.80 17.09 -1.78
N GLU A 364 0.12 16.02 -1.38
CA GLU A 364 -0.09 14.84 -2.21
C GLU A 364 -1.19 15.02 -3.27
N ASN A 365 -2.08 15.99 -3.05
CA ASN A 365 -3.26 16.25 -3.88
C ASN A 365 -3.06 17.37 -4.90
N VAL A 366 -1.89 18.05 -4.88
CA VAL A 366 -1.57 19.08 -5.88
C VAL A 366 -1.29 18.44 -7.24
N GLN A 367 -1.65 19.15 -8.31
CA GLN A 367 -1.48 18.66 -9.68
C GLN A 367 -0.01 18.49 -10.07
N GLN A 368 0.86 19.36 -9.56
CA GLN A 368 2.29 19.36 -9.83
C GLN A 368 3.05 19.63 -8.54
N MET A 369 4.19 18.97 -8.37
CA MET A 369 5.11 19.21 -7.26
C MET A 369 6.53 18.93 -7.72
N MET A 370 7.46 19.80 -7.36
CA MET A 370 8.90 19.60 -7.58
C MET A 370 9.66 19.94 -6.31
N ILE A 371 10.46 19.01 -5.80
CA ILE A 371 11.31 19.30 -4.63
C ILE A 371 12.51 20.16 -5.04
N ILE A 372 13.03 19.95 -6.25
CA ILE A 372 14.15 20.70 -6.85
C ILE A 372 13.67 21.29 -8.16
N LYS A 373 13.62 22.63 -8.28
CA LYS A 373 13.18 23.31 -9.50
C LYS A 373 14.10 23.03 -10.68
N ASN A 374 13.53 22.98 -11.88
CA ASN A 374 14.26 22.73 -13.12
C ASN A 374 15.47 23.68 -13.30
N GLY A 375 15.27 25.00 -13.16
CA GLY A 375 16.38 25.97 -13.30
C GLY A 375 17.45 25.90 -12.21
N THR A 376 17.14 25.31 -11.05
CA THR A 376 18.11 25.08 -9.96
C THR A 376 18.84 23.76 -10.16
N PHE A 377 18.15 22.74 -10.65
CA PHE A 377 18.67 21.39 -10.83
C PHE A 377 19.96 21.35 -11.66
N ASP A 378 19.98 22.08 -12.78
CA ASP A 378 21.09 22.10 -13.74
C ASP A 378 22.38 22.69 -13.17
N VAL A 379 22.31 23.43 -12.06
CA VAL A 379 23.49 24.04 -11.41
C VAL A 379 23.89 23.33 -10.12
N LEU A 380 23.07 22.40 -9.62
CA LEU A 380 23.41 21.64 -8.42
C LEU A 380 24.67 20.81 -8.66
N GLN A 381 25.59 20.86 -7.70
CA GLN A 381 26.83 20.09 -7.72
C GLN A 381 26.62 18.57 -7.93
N PRO A 382 25.68 17.88 -7.24
CA PRO A 382 25.45 16.45 -7.47
C PRO A 382 24.97 16.08 -8.88
N THR A 383 24.44 17.05 -9.64
CA THR A 383 24.02 16.89 -11.04
C THR A 383 25.22 16.89 -12.00
N GLN A 384 26.34 17.52 -11.62
CA GLN A 384 27.48 17.76 -12.49
C GLN A 384 28.44 16.56 -12.61
N PHE A 385 29.33 16.64 -13.59
CA PHE A 385 30.50 15.76 -13.73
C PHE A 385 31.43 15.86 -12.51
N LEU A 386 32.07 14.74 -12.14
CA LEU A 386 33.08 14.73 -11.07
C LEU A 386 34.44 15.28 -11.55
N GLY A 387 34.71 15.25 -12.85
CA GLY A 387 35.97 15.74 -13.44
C GLY A 387 37.16 14.77 -13.27
N PHE A 388 36.88 13.50 -12.95
CA PHE A 388 37.88 12.42 -12.89
C PHE A 388 37.25 11.05 -13.16
N ASP A 389 38.10 10.07 -13.48
CA ASP A 389 37.71 8.70 -13.73
C ASP A 389 37.34 7.97 -12.43
N SER A 390 36.04 7.82 -12.16
CA SER A 390 35.53 7.13 -10.96
C SER A 390 36.00 5.69 -10.86
N LYS A 391 36.31 5.03 -11.99
CA LYS A 391 36.78 3.63 -12.01
C LYS A 391 38.11 3.41 -11.33
N LYS A 392 38.87 4.48 -11.08
CA LYS A 392 40.10 4.41 -10.27
C LYS A 392 39.82 4.12 -8.79
N CYS A 393 38.56 4.23 -8.35
CA CYS A 393 38.14 4.02 -6.97
C CYS A 393 36.80 3.27 -6.94
N SER A 394 36.82 1.95 -6.71
CA SER A 394 35.64 1.09 -6.88
C SER A 394 34.46 1.50 -5.99
N SER A 395 34.70 1.94 -4.75
CA SER A 395 33.66 2.49 -3.87
C SER A 395 32.94 3.72 -4.45
N ILE A 396 33.68 4.62 -5.12
CA ILE A 396 33.12 5.81 -5.76
C ILE A 396 32.30 5.42 -6.99
N ASP A 397 32.85 4.52 -7.80
CA ASP A 397 32.17 4.00 -8.99
C ASP A 397 30.84 3.32 -8.60
N GLN A 398 30.83 2.45 -7.59
CA GLN A 398 29.63 1.77 -7.09
C GLN A 398 28.57 2.74 -6.53
N PHE A 399 28.98 3.78 -5.79
CA PHE A 399 28.05 4.76 -5.22
C PHE A 399 27.40 5.63 -6.29
N ARG A 400 28.14 5.92 -7.35
CA ARG A 400 27.69 6.79 -8.41
C ARG A 400 26.93 6.04 -9.49
N TYR A 401 27.55 5.03 -10.08
CA TYR A 401 27.01 4.30 -11.22
C TYR A 401 25.95 3.26 -10.82
N ASP A 402 26.29 2.36 -9.89
CA ASP A 402 25.41 1.23 -9.61
C ASP A 402 24.19 1.64 -8.77
N ASN A 403 24.36 2.55 -7.80
CA ASN A 403 23.33 2.75 -6.77
C ASN A 403 22.68 4.13 -6.75
N TYR A 404 23.19 5.11 -7.50
CA TYR A 404 22.68 6.49 -7.56
C TYR A 404 22.72 7.21 -6.18
N LEU A 405 23.38 6.62 -5.18
CA LEU A 405 23.42 7.17 -3.82
C LEU A 405 24.22 8.48 -3.75
N TYR A 406 25.21 8.66 -4.63
CA TYR A 406 25.95 9.92 -4.73
C TYR A 406 25.01 11.11 -4.94
N ALA A 407 24.17 11.06 -5.97
CA ALA A 407 23.24 12.14 -6.26
C ALA A 407 22.10 12.21 -5.24
N LEU A 408 21.59 11.06 -4.78
CA LEU A 408 20.55 11.02 -3.75
C LEU A 408 20.98 11.73 -2.45
N LEU A 409 22.23 11.53 -2.00
CA LEU A 409 22.77 12.20 -0.82
C LEU A 409 22.95 13.71 -1.03
N GLY A 410 23.44 14.12 -2.20
CA GLY A 410 23.57 15.54 -2.54
C GLY A 410 22.21 16.24 -2.59
N TYR A 411 21.22 15.63 -3.24
CA TYR A 411 19.85 16.15 -3.26
C TYR A 411 19.24 16.16 -1.87
N ALA A 412 19.41 15.10 -1.06
CA ALA A 412 18.93 15.10 0.32
C ALA A 412 19.53 16.25 1.15
N CYS A 413 20.83 16.54 1.01
CA CYS A 413 21.46 17.66 1.68
C CYS A 413 20.84 19.00 1.26
N PHE A 414 20.63 19.16 -0.05
CA PHE A 414 19.97 20.33 -0.59
C PHE A 414 18.54 20.48 -0.06
N THR A 415 17.78 19.40 0.06
CA THR A 415 16.36 19.46 0.46
C THR A 415 16.13 19.54 1.96
N TYR A 416 17.02 18.99 2.79
CA TYR A 416 16.91 19.07 4.25
C TYR A 416 17.64 20.28 4.86
N GLU A 417 18.74 20.73 4.24
CA GLU A 417 19.61 21.77 4.81
C GLU A 417 19.75 23.00 3.91
N GLY A 418 19.24 22.97 2.67
CA GLY A 418 19.40 24.08 1.72
C GLY A 418 20.83 24.22 1.18
N ILE A 419 21.66 23.17 1.32
CA ILE A 419 23.08 23.21 0.98
C ILE A 419 23.31 22.44 -0.32
N ASP A 420 23.73 23.16 -1.36
CA ASP A 420 24.19 22.56 -2.61
C ASP A 420 25.62 22.01 -2.41
N MET A 421 25.74 20.68 -2.35
CA MET A 421 27.03 20.03 -2.22
C MET A 421 27.11 18.69 -2.95
N SER A 422 28.26 18.44 -3.55
CA SER A 422 28.69 17.11 -3.99
C SER A 422 29.25 16.29 -2.81
N PRO A 423 28.72 15.10 -2.50
CA PRO A 423 29.22 14.29 -1.39
C PRO A 423 30.64 13.71 -1.63
N SER A 424 31.49 13.76 -0.60
CA SER A 424 32.79 13.10 -0.57
C SER A 424 32.64 11.62 -0.22
N ILE A 425 32.48 10.77 -1.24
CA ILE A 425 32.45 9.31 -1.07
C ILE A 425 33.82 8.80 -0.57
N TYR A 426 34.91 9.47 -0.93
CA TYR A 426 36.23 9.13 -0.40
C TYR A 426 36.34 9.36 1.11
N TYR A 427 35.76 10.45 1.64
CA TYR A 427 35.66 10.63 3.09
C TYR A 427 34.88 9.49 3.75
N LEU A 428 33.71 9.14 3.19
CA LEU A 428 32.87 8.06 3.71
C LEU A 428 33.61 6.72 3.70
N SER A 429 34.32 6.40 2.62
CA SER A 429 35.04 5.14 2.47
C SER A 429 36.27 5.03 3.36
N GLN A 430 36.87 6.15 3.77
CA GLN A 430 37.97 6.16 4.74
C GLN A 430 37.49 6.06 6.20
N ASN A 431 36.28 6.56 6.48
CA ASN A 431 35.69 6.60 7.81
C ASN A 431 34.70 5.45 8.09
N THR A 432 34.78 4.36 7.32
CA THR A 432 33.99 3.16 7.58
C THR A 432 34.24 2.59 8.98
N PRO A 433 33.25 1.85 9.53
CA PRO A 433 33.45 1.07 10.76
C PRO A 433 34.70 0.21 10.67
N GLN A 434 35.37 -0.03 11.80
CA GLN A 434 36.53 -0.91 11.84
C GLN A 434 36.13 -2.37 11.61
N GLN A 435 34.95 -2.74 12.12
CA GLN A 435 34.40 -4.09 12.03
C GLN A 435 32.88 -4.06 11.89
N VAL A 436 32.34 -5.05 11.17
CA VAL A 436 30.91 -5.38 11.18
C VAL A 436 30.75 -6.75 11.83
N ARG A 437 29.83 -6.84 12.78
CA ARG A 437 29.49 -8.06 13.52
C ARG A 437 28.01 -8.38 13.31
N VAL A 438 27.69 -9.61 12.95
CA VAL A 438 26.31 -10.10 12.76
C VAL A 438 26.03 -11.20 13.78
N ILE A 439 24.93 -11.11 14.53
CA ILE A 439 24.53 -12.07 15.59
C ILE A 439 23.17 -12.67 15.18
N PRO A 440 22.86 -13.99 15.29
CA PRO A 440 23.60 -15.06 15.95
C PRO A 440 24.51 -15.85 15.03
N ASP A 441 24.60 -15.50 13.75
CA ASP A 441 25.21 -16.33 12.69
C ASP A 441 26.69 -16.71 12.95
N ASP A 442 27.27 -16.30 14.09
CA ASP A 442 28.61 -16.61 14.59
C ASP A 442 29.69 -16.31 13.53
N ILE A 443 29.36 -15.43 12.58
CA ILE A 443 30.28 -14.95 11.58
C ILE A 443 31.28 -14.07 12.33
N GLN A 444 32.53 -14.52 12.35
CA GLN A 444 33.65 -13.77 12.88
C GLN A 444 33.59 -12.32 12.36
N SER A 445 33.82 -11.36 13.25
CA SER A 445 33.92 -9.94 12.91
C SER A 445 34.76 -9.78 11.64
N VAL A 446 34.14 -9.30 10.57
CA VAL A 446 34.84 -9.08 9.31
C VAL A 446 35.52 -7.72 9.41
N PHE A 447 36.84 -7.68 9.22
CA PHE A 447 37.56 -6.43 9.05
C PHE A 447 37.05 -5.74 7.79
N VAL A 448 36.71 -4.47 7.95
CA VAL A 448 36.11 -3.68 6.88
C VAL A 448 37.21 -3.03 6.06
N GLU A 449 37.15 -3.23 4.75
CA GLU A 449 38.00 -2.53 3.78
C GLU A 449 37.73 -1.01 3.83
N LYS A 450 38.78 -0.23 3.59
CA LYS A 450 38.77 1.23 3.65
C LYS A 450 39.22 1.84 2.33
N GLY A 451 38.87 3.10 2.14
CA GLY A 451 39.27 3.86 0.96
C GLY A 451 38.63 3.29 -0.30
N CYS A 452 39.40 3.16 -1.36
CA CYS A 452 38.81 2.79 -2.65
C CYS A 452 38.18 1.40 -2.66
N ASP A 453 38.68 0.47 -1.86
CA ASP A 453 38.17 -0.91 -1.80
C ASP A 453 37.01 -1.08 -0.80
N ALA A 454 36.57 -0.02 -0.13
CA ALA A 454 35.47 -0.13 0.84
C ALA A 454 34.18 -0.62 0.15
N GLY A 455 33.68 -1.78 0.60
CA GLY A 455 32.41 -2.32 0.11
C GLY A 455 31.22 -1.39 0.36
N PHE A 456 30.23 -1.45 -0.53
CA PHE A 456 29.04 -0.59 -0.54
C PHE A 456 28.40 -0.38 0.84
N LEU A 457 28.07 -1.47 1.55
CA LEU A 457 27.37 -1.40 2.84
C LEU A 457 28.20 -0.68 3.92
N ASN A 458 29.53 -0.78 3.86
CA ASN A 458 30.41 -0.13 4.84
C ASN A 458 30.40 1.39 4.67
N VAL A 459 30.33 1.86 3.42
CA VAL A 459 30.21 3.29 3.10
C VAL A 459 28.83 3.81 3.50
N VAL A 460 27.76 3.00 3.35
CA VAL A 460 26.41 3.32 3.86
C VAL A 460 26.44 3.51 5.37
N PHE A 461 27.01 2.58 6.14
CA PHE A 461 27.16 2.75 7.59
C PHE A 461 28.00 3.97 7.95
N SER A 462 29.08 4.22 7.21
CA SER A 462 29.90 5.41 7.41
C SER A 462 29.10 6.70 7.26
N ALA A 463 28.22 6.77 6.26
CA ALA A 463 27.39 7.94 6.02
C ALA A 463 26.39 8.17 7.15
N GLU A 464 25.66 7.14 7.58
CA GLU A 464 24.69 7.27 8.67
C GLU A 464 25.35 7.62 10.01
N ILE A 465 26.53 7.06 10.30
CA ILE A 465 27.28 7.28 11.55
C ILE A 465 27.98 8.64 11.57
N ASN A 466 28.62 9.02 10.46
CA ASN A 466 29.54 10.17 10.42
C ASN A 466 28.95 11.40 9.72
N GLY A 467 27.76 11.30 9.12
CA GLY A 467 27.24 12.30 8.18
C GLY A 467 28.04 12.33 6.87
N ILE A 468 27.70 13.29 6.02
CA ILE A 468 28.37 13.53 4.73
C ILE A 468 29.18 14.83 4.75
N VAL A 469 30.27 14.87 3.99
CA VAL A 469 31.17 16.04 3.84
C VAL A 469 31.24 16.40 2.36
N SER A 470 31.37 17.69 2.02
CA SER A 470 31.54 18.13 0.63
C SER A 470 32.86 17.65 0.03
N ASP A 471 32.82 17.25 -1.25
CA ASP A 471 34.01 16.89 -2.01
C ASP A 471 34.95 18.09 -2.27
N SER A 472 34.45 19.31 -2.21
CA SER A 472 35.26 20.53 -2.19
C SER A 472 36.17 20.62 -0.95
N CYS A 473 35.75 20.01 0.18
CA CYS A 473 36.56 19.89 1.38
C CYS A 473 37.49 18.67 1.30
N ILE A 474 36.96 17.48 0.98
CA ILE A 474 37.74 16.24 0.83
C ILE A 474 37.49 15.65 -0.57
N PRO A 475 38.40 15.83 -1.53
CA PRO A 475 38.16 15.45 -2.92
C PRO A 475 37.98 13.95 -3.14
N ASN A 476 37.05 13.62 -4.04
CA ASN A 476 36.80 12.24 -4.47
C ASN A 476 37.90 11.65 -5.37
N ASN A 477 38.94 12.41 -5.74
CA ASN A 477 40.02 11.94 -6.62
C ASN A 477 41.05 11.00 -5.95
N GLY A 478 40.87 10.65 -4.67
CA GLY A 478 41.65 9.64 -3.96
C GLY A 478 43.03 10.09 -3.45
N ASN A 479 43.44 11.34 -3.66
CA ASN A 479 44.76 11.85 -3.30
C ASN A 479 44.82 12.54 -1.92
N TRP A 480 43.93 12.20 -0.99
CA TRP A 480 43.82 12.91 0.29
C TRP A 480 44.31 12.07 1.47
N THR A 481 45.29 12.59 2.23
CA THR A 481 45.93 11.85 3.32
C THR A 481 45.41 12.21 4.71
N ASN A 482 44.67 13.32 4.87
CA ASN A 482 44.21 13.79 6.18
C ASN A 482 42.69 14.01 6.22
N MET A 483 41.94 12.98 6.60
CA MET A 483 40.47 13.03 6.71
C MET A 483 39.93 14.02 7.76
N ASN A 484 40.78 14.60 8.61
CA ASN A 484 40.40 15.54 9.66
C ASN A 484 40.55 17.01 9.22
N LYS A 485 41.00 17.26 7.98
CA LYS A 485 41.17 18.61 7.44
C LYS A 485 40.68 18.67 6.00
N CYS A 486 40.01 19.76 5.66
CA CYS A 486 39.72 20.11 4.28
C CYS A 486 40.99 20.51 3.52
N VAL A 487 40.89 20.62 2.19
CA VAL A 487 41.97 21.10 1.31
C VAL A 487 42.56 22.46 1.71
N ASN A 488 41.76 23.33 2.32
CA ASN A 488 42.17 24.65 2.83
C ASN A 488 42.69 24.61 4.29
N GLY A 489 42.77 23.42 4.90
CA GLY A 489 43.20 23.21 6.28
C GLY A 489 42.12 23.36 7.35
N SER A 490 40.89 23.76 7.01
CA SER A 490 39.76 23.87 7.95
C SER A 490 39.27 22.50 8.42
N VAL A 491 38.47 22.47 9.49
CA VAL A 491 37.81 21.25 9.95
C VAL A 491 36.66 20.92 8.97
N PRO A 492 36.49 19.64 8.55
CA PRO A 492 35.35 19.22 7.76
C PRO A 492 34.03 19.51 8.47
N VAL A 493 33.10 20.16 7.76
CA VAL A 493 31.72 20.33 8.22
C VAL A 493 30.92 19.11 7.76
N LYS A 494 30.21 18.50 8.70
CA LYS A 494 29.38 17.33 8.47
C LYS A 494 27.93 17.75 8.32
N HIS A 495 27.24 17.11 7.39
CA HIS A 495 25.84 17.33 7.07
C HIS A 495 25.05 16.03 7.23
N LEU A 496 23.74 16.15 7.49
CA LEU A 496 22.83 15.01 7.68
C LEU A 496 23.27 14.04 8.80
N GLU A 497 24.00 14.47 9.83
CA GLU A 497 24.44 13.56 10.90
C GLU A 497 23.25 12.81 11.55
N GLY A 498 23.33 11.47 11.62
CA GLY A 498 22.29 10.62 12.20
C GLY A 498 21.11 10.28 11.28
N PHE A 499 21.22 10.58 9.98
CA PHE A 499 20.23 10.10 9.02
C PHE A 499 20.23 8.57 8.91
N GLN A 500 19.14 8.03 8.37
CA GLN A 500 18.96 6.60 8.08
C GLN A 500 18.58 6.42 6.61
N PHE A 501 19.12 5.40 5.96
CA PHE A 501 18.63 4.98 4.65
C PHE A 501 17.34 4.18 4.81
N GLY A 502 16.27 4.70 4.22
CA GLY A 502 15.00 4.03 4.09
C GLY A 502 14.92 3.19 2.82
N PHE A 503 14.23 2.07 2.90
CA PHE A 503 13.99 1.17 1.78
C PHE A 503 12.56 0.60 1.80
N MET A 504 11.95 0.50 0.63
CA MET A 504 10.65 -0.12 0.43
C MET A 504 10.57 -0.85 -0.91
N LYS A 505 9.83 -1.97 -0.95
CA LYS A 505 9.58 -2.74 -2.18
C LYS A 505 8.14 -2.60 -2.66
N GLY A 506 7.94 -2.68 -3.97
CA GLY A 506 6.62 -2.76 -4.59
C GLY A 506 5.69 -1.60 -4.21
N VAL A 507 6.24 -0.38 -4.08
CA VAL A 507 5.46 0.79 -3.70
C VAL A 507 4.65 1.23 -4.93
N ALA A 508 3.33 1.22 -4.81
CA ALA A 508 2.44 1.69 -5.86
C ALA A 508 2.57 3.20 -6.09
N ASN A 509 2.40 3.65 -7.33
CA ASN A 509 2.55 5.07 -7.73
C ASN A 509 1.85 6.09 -6.82
N GLN A 510 0.60 5.84 -6.45
CA GLN A 510 -0.16 6.77 -5.58
C GLN A 510 0.54 7.01 -4.23
N ARG A 511 1.22 5.99 -3.69
CA ARG A 511 1.96 6.09 -2.43
C ARG A 511 3.30 6.80 -2.60
N LEU A 512 3.88 6.82 -3.79
CA LEU A 512 5.18 7.47 -4.01
C LEU A 512 5.14 8.97 -3.76
N LYS A 513 4.01 9.64 -4.05
CA LYS A 513 3.80 11.04 -3.70
C LYS A 513 3.94 11.28 -2.19
N MET A 514 3.47 10.34 -1.37
CA MET A 514 3.61 10.40 0.10
C MET A 514 5.08 10.33 0.54
N PHE A 515 5.89 9.49 -0.10
CA PHE A 515 7.32 9.39 0.19
C PHE A 515 8.05 10.67 -0.24
N LEU A 516 7.74 11.18 -1.42
CA LEU A 516 8.35 12.40 -1.96
C LEU A 516 8.11 13.61 -1.05
N THR A 517 6.88 13.77 -0.56
CA THR A 517 6.45 14.87 0.33
C THR A 517 6.99 14.75 1.77
N ARG A 518 7.49 13.58 2.18
CA ARG A 518 8.00 13.36 3.55
C ARG A 518 9.50 13.23 3.64
N PHE A 519 10.13 12.66 2.62
CA PHE A 519 11.56 12.33 2.65
C PHE A 519 12.38 13.06 1.61
N GLY A 520 11.73 13.81 0.72
CA GLY A 520 12.38 14.47 -0.39
C GLY A 520 12.65 13.50 -1.53
N ALA A 521 13.76 13.74 -2.25
CA ALA A 521 14.10 12.93 -3.41
C ALA A 521 14.34 11.48 -3.00
N PHE A 522 13.94 10.54 -3.84
CA PHE A 522 14.20 9.11 -3.62
C PHE A 522 14.66 8.45 -4.92
N ARG A 523 15.49 7.43 -4.81
CA ARG A 523 15.89 6.59 -5.94
C ARG A 523 14.89 5.46 -6.09
N GLY A 524 14.40 5.21 -7.31
CA GLY A 524 13.44 4.14 -7.61
C GLY A 524 13.78 3.38 -8.89
N ASP A 525 13.40 2.10 -8.95
CA ASP A 525 13.32 1.32 -10.19
C ASP A 525 11.82 1.18 -10.53
N LEU A 526 11.31 1.92 -11.52
CA LEU A 526 9.88 1.93 -11.84
C LEU A 526 9.53 0.88 -12.89
N GLU A 527 8.63 -0.02 -12.53
CA GLU A 527 8.15 -1.10 -13.38
C GLU A 527 6.63 -1.00 -13.55
N TRP A 528 6.17 -1.25 -14.77
CA TRP A 528 4.76 -1.27 -15.11
C TRP A 528 4.29 -2.70 -15.32
N PHE A 529 3.12 -3.01 -14.76
CA PHE A 529 2.51 -4.33 -14.81
C PHE A 529 1.09 -4.25 -15.34
N ASN A 530 0.72 -5.31 -16.06
CA ASN A 530 -0.67 -5.71 -16.24
C ASN A 530 -0.94 -6.86 -15.28
N ARG A 531 -1.68 -6.57 -14.21
CA ARG A 531 -2.10 -7.53 -13.20
C ARG A 531 -3.50 -8.03 -13.54
N ASP A 532 -3.63 -9.34 -13.73
CA ASP A 532 -4.93 -9.96 -14.03
C ASP A 532 -5.81 -10.14 -12.78
N ILE A 533 -7.02 -10.68 -12.96
CA ILE A 533 -8.00 -10.92 -11.90
C ILE A 533 -7.52 -11.92 -10.82
N PHE A 534 -6.49 -12.71 -11.13
CA PHE A 534 -5.85 -13.67 -10.24
C PHE A 534 -4.58 -13.12 -9.57
N ASN A 535 -4.32 -11.81 -9.73
CA ASN A 535 -3.10 -11.12 -9.29
C ASN A 535 -1.80 -11.62 -9.96
N VAL A 536 -1.90 -12.33 -11.09
CA VAL A 536 -0.72 -12.66 -11.88
C VAL A 536 -0.26 -11.38 -12.55
N SER A 537 0.96 -10.95 -12.23
CA SER A 537 1.52 -9.69 -12.73
C SER A 537 2.39 -9.98 -13.94
N THR A 538 2.01 -9.46 -15.10
CA THR A 538 2.82 -9.50 -16.33
C THR A 538 3.48 -8.14 -16.50
N SER A 539 4.81 -8.09 -16.52
CA SER A 539 5.53 -6.84 -16.80
C SER A 539 5.20 -6.37 -18.22
N VAL A 540 4.83 -5.10 -18.37
CA VAL A 540 4.55 -4.46 -19.66
C VAL A 540 5.62 -3.44 -20.06
N GLY A 541 6.51 -3.10 -19.13
CA GLY A 541 7.65 -2.24 -19.37
C GLY A 541 8.36 -1.83 -18.08
N GLU A 542 9.49 -1.16 -18.23
CA GLU A 542 10.25 -0.56 -17.15
C GLU A 542 10.73 0.83 -17.56
N ALA A 543 10.66 1.82 -16.66
CA ALA A 543 11.24 3.14 -16.90
C ALA A 543 12.76 3.14 -16.70
N GLY A 544 13.27 2.09 -16.06
CA GLY A 544 14.62 2.01 -15.52
C GLY A 544 14.77 2.71 -14.17
N ARG A 545 16.03 2.85 -13.76
CA ARG A 545 16.43 3.47 -12.49
C ARG A 545 16.53 4.97 -12.63
N ALA A 546 15.93 5.71 -11.72
CA ALA A 546 16.04 7.17 -11.67
C ALA A 546 15.91 7.70 -10.23
N ILE A 547 16.21 8.99 -10.04
CA ILE A 547 15.88 9.70 -8.80
C ILE A 547 14.61 10.53 -9.02
N PHE A 548 13.57 10.27 -8.25
CA PHE A 548 12.31 10.99 -8.32
C PHE A 548 12.45 12.32 -7.61
N LEU A 549 12.09 13.39 -8.32
CA LEU A 549 12.20 14.78 -7.85
C LEU A 549 10.83 15.45 -7.70
N GLY A 550 9.82 14.95 -8.43
CA GLY A 550 8.52 15.59 -8.54
C GLY A 550 7.53 14.77 -9.34
N TRP A 551 6.33 15.33 -9.51
CA TRP A 551 5.37 14.94 -10.54
C TRP A 551 4.80 16.20 -11.19
N ASP A 552 4.32 16.05 -12.40
CA ASP A 552 3.73 17.11 -13.20
C ASP A 552 2.58 16.54 -14.06
N VAL A 553 1.90 17.40 -14.79
CA VAL A 553 0.90 17.03 -15.78
C VAL A 553 1.42 17.40 -17.17
N ASP A 554 1.48 16.45 -18.09
CA ASP A 554 1.96 16.69 -19.44
C ASP A 554 0.97 17.51 -20.30
N GLN A 555 1.33 17.77 -21.55
CA GLN A 555 0.51 18.55 -22.47
C GLN A 555 -0.84 17.88 -22.80
N GLN A 556 -0.96 16.59 -22.55
CA GLN A 556 -2.15 15.76 -22.78
C GLN A 556 -3.02 15.66 -21.51
N GLY A 557 -2.61 16.26 -20.40
CA GLY A 557 -3.33 16.17 -19.13
C GLY A 557 -3.04 14.89 -18.35
N GLN A 558 -2.00 14.14 -18.71
CA GLN A 558 -1.60 12.91 -18.02
C GLN A 558 -0.56 13.19 -16.94
N GLU A 559 -0.67 12.53 -15.79
CA GLU A 559 0.32 12.63 -14.74
C GLU A 559 1.63 11.94 -15.14
N VAL A 560 2.73 12.66 -14.96
CA VAL A 560 4.09 12.19 -15.20
C VAL A 560 4.95 12.40 -13.96
N TRP A 561 5.85 11.46 -13.70
CA TRP A 561 6.94 11.64 -12.75
C TRP A 561 8.00 12.53 -13.36
N VAL A 562 8.52 13.47 -12.59
CA VAL A 562 9.73 14.22 -12.94
C VAL A 562 10.91 13.58 -12.21
N VAL A 563 11.86 13.09 -12.99
CA VAL A 563 12.98 12.29 -12.49
C VAL A 563 14.32 12.85 -12.98
N ALA A 564 15.36 12.70 -12.17
CA ALA A 564 16.75 12.84 -12.60
C ALA A 564 17.27 11.50 -13.13
N ARG A 565 17.51 11.43 -14.43
CA ARG A 565 18.13 10.28 -15.08
C ARG A 565 19.63 10.46 -15.17
N GLN A 566 20.39 9.41 -14.86
CA GLN A 566 21.84 9.43 -15.00
C GLN A 566 22.21 9.20 -16.47
N ASN A 567 22.95 10.16 -17.02
CA ASN A 567 23.59 10.05 -18.33
C ASN A 567 25.10 10.01 -18.16
N HIS A 568 25.81 9.67 -19.24
CA HIS A 568 27.26 9.60 -19.23
C HIS A 568 27.88 10.19 -20.50
N GLN A 569 29.06 10.77 -20.34
CA GLN A 569 29.86 11.28 -21.44
C GLN A 569 31.29 10.75 -21.34
N THR A 570 31.89 10.47 -22.50
CA THR A 570 33.33 10.21 -22.57
C THR A 570 34.06 11.55 -22.58
N LEU A 571 34.81 11.84 -21.53
CA LEU A 571 35.64 13.03 -21.37
C LEU A 571 37.12 12.67 -21.54
N TYR A 572 37.98 13.67 -21.73
CA TYR A 572 39.42 13.48 -21.87
C TYR A 572 40.18 14.26 -20.80
N LYS A 573 41.09 13.60 -20.09
CA LYS A 573 42.02 14.23 -19.16
C LYS A 573 43.43 13.79 -19.52
N GLU A 574 44.29 14.75 -19.85
CA GLU A 574 45.66 14.49 -20.30
C GLU A 574 45.74 13.51 -21.49
N GLY A 575 44.76 13.57 -22.40
CA GLY A 575 44.67 12.68 -23.57
C GLY A 575 44.12 11.27 -23.28
N VAL A 576 43.83 10.94 -22.02
CA VAL A 576 43.22 9.66 -21.64
C VAL A 576 41.69 9.81 -21.57
N PRO A 577 40.92 9.03 -22.35
CA PRO A 577 39.47 9.03 -22.26
C PRO A 577 39.01 8.37 -20.96
N TYR A 578 37.98 8.93 -20.33
CA TYR A 578 37.28 8.33 -19.20
C TYR A 578 35.78 8.60 -19.31
N ARG A 579 34.97 7.72 -18.70
CA ARG A 579 33.52 7.91 -18.62
C ARG A 579 33.21 8.68 -17.35
N ASP A 580 32.49 9.78 -17.49
CA ASP A 580 31.96 10.56 -16.37
C ASP A 580 30.43 10.62 -16.49
N PHE A 581 29.76 10.85 -15.37
CA PHE A 581 28.30 10.83 -15.26
C PHE A 581 27.78 12.22 -14.94
N PHE A 582 26.55 12.48 -15.34
CA PHE A 582 25.79 13.68 -15.01
C PHE A 582 24.31 13.30 -14.96
N TYR A 583 23.46 14.20 -14.49
CA TYR A 583 22.03 13.95 -14.42
C TYR A 583 21.26 14.98 -15.26
N GLU A 584 20.19 14.52 -15.90
CA GLU A 584 19.25 15.36 -16.63
C GLU A 584 17.85 15.13 -16.10
N ILE A 585 17.01 16.18 -16.13
CA ILE A 585 15.60 16.04 -15.83
C ILE A 585 14.88 15.41 -17.03
N GLU A 586 14.09 14.39 -16.73
CA GLU A 586 13.19 13.76 -17.67
C GLU A 586 11.81 13.56 -17.04
N THR A 587 10.80 13.38 -17.89
CA THR A 587 9.45 12.98 -17.47
C THR A 587 9.20 11.53 -17.80
N VAL A 588 8.59 10.79 -16.87
CA VAL A 588 8.24 9.38 -17.01
C VAL A 588 6.74 9.22 -16.73
N PRO A 589 5.96 8.56 -17.59
CA PRO A 589 4.52 8.44 -17.38
C PRO A 589 4.20 7.66 -16.10
N PHE A 590 3.12 8.03 -15.40
CA PHE A 590 2.65 7.25 -14.26
C PHE A 590 2.25 5.84 -14.69
N LEU A 591 1.48 5.71 -15.77
CA LEU A 591 1.10 4.45 -16.38
C LEU A 591 1.37 4.50 -17.88
N VAL A 592 1.80 3.37 -18.44
CA VAL A 592 1.97 3.19 -19.89
C VAL A 592 0.81 2.37 -20.46
N ASP A 593 0.61 2.43 -21.77
CA ASP A 593 -0.40 1.62 -22.45
C ASP A 593 -0.25 0.14 -22.12
N GLY A 594 -1.37 -0.48 -21.73
CA GLY A 594 -1.41 -1.89 -21.32
C GLY A 594 -1.05 -2.15 -19.85
N ALA A 595 -0.52 -1.16 -19.12
CA ALA A 595 -0.33 -1.25 -17.67
C ALA A 595 -1.62 -0.89 -16.92
N ASN A 596 -1.92 -1.62 -15.85
CA ASN A 596 -2.95 -1.22 -14.88
C ASN A 596 -2.36 -0.98 -13.48
N VAL A 597 -1.08 -1.27 -13.28
CA VAL A 597 -0.34 -1.07 -12.04
C VAL A 597 1.06 -0.59 -12.37
N ALA A 598 1.58 0.33 -11.55
CA ALA A 598 2.97 0.73 -11.55
C ALA A 598 3.52 0.58 -10.13
N GLU A 599 4.63 -0.14 -10.00
CA GLU A 599 5.27 -0.44 -8.73
C GLU A 599 6.75 -0.09 -8.81
N THR A 600 7.32 0.32 -7.67
CA THR A 600 8.75 0.63 -7.61
C THR A 600 9.38 0.23 -6.29
N ASN A 601 10.65 -0.17 -6.36
CA ASN A 601 11.50 -0.35 -5.18
C ASN A 601 12.25 0.95 -4.92
N ILE A 602 12.01 1.58 -3.77
CA ILE A 602 12.56 2.90 -3.44
C ILE A 602 13.63 2.85 -2.36
N TYR A 603 14.61 3.74 -2.49
CA TYR A 603 15.62 4.07 -1.50
C TYR A 603 15.59 5.57 -1.25
N PHE A 604 15.58 5.98 0.01
CA PHE A 604 15.46 7.39 0.39
C PHE A 604 16.28 7.71 1.64
N VAL A 605 16.49 8.99 1.89
CA VAL A 605 17.17 9.49 3.09
C VAL A 605 16.11 9.96 4.09
N TYR A 606 16.09 9.33 5.26
CA TYR A 606 15.22 9.69 6.37
C TYR A 606 16.04 10.35 7.47
N VAL A 607 15.69 11.57 7.85
CA VAL A 607 16.33 12.28 8.97
C VAL A 607 15.34 12.39 10.12
N PRO A 608 15.48 11.59 11.20
CA PRO A 608 14.52 11.60 12.30
C PRO A 608 14.28 13.01 12.87
N GLY A 609 13.01 13.41 12.92
CA GLY A 609 12.60 14.71 13.47
C GLY A 609 12.90 15.93 12.59
N LYS A 610 13.33 15.74 11.33
CA LYS A 610 13.42 16.82 10.35
C LYS A 610 12.44 16.57 9.20
N SER A 611 11.74 17.62 8.80
CA SER A 611 10.93 17.63 7.57
C SER A 611 11.75 18.16 6.41
N VAL A 612 11.39 17.75 5.20
CA VAL A 612 11.96 18.30 3.96
C VAL A 612 11.55 19.76 3.81
N ILE A 613 12.43 20.59 3.26
CA ILE A 613 12.14 22.00 2.95
C ILE A 613 12.01 22.10 1.42
N PRO A 614 10.80 22.23 0.86
CA PRO A 614 10.62 22.48 -0.55
C PRO A 614 11.18 23.86 -0.87
N GLN A 615 12.04 23.90 -1.89
CA GLN A 615 12.65 25.14 -2.34
C GLN A 615 11.68 26.00 -3.18
N ASP A 616 10.41 25.57 -3.31
CA ASP A 616 9.38 26.37 -3.95
C ASP A 616 9.05 27.65 -3.15
N MET A 617 9.16 27.61 -1.82
CA MET A 617 8.91 28.75 -0.94
C MET A 617 10.16 29.39 -0.33
N ALA A 618 11.27 28.64 -0.19
CA ALA A 618 12.47 29.16 0.46
C ALA A 618 13.23 30.21 -0.38
N TYR A 619 13.11 30.18 -1.72
CA TYR A 619 13.78 31.19 -2.56
C TYR A 619 13.07 32.56 -2.54
N GLN A 620 11.77 32.61 -2.26
CA GLN A 620 11.07 33.88 -2.02
C GLN A 620 11.51 34.50 -0.68
N GLN A 621 11.69 33.71 0.38
CA GLN A 621 12.24 34.23 1.65
C GLN A 621 13.74 34.57 1.59
N ILE A 622 14.57 33.84 0.84
CA ILE A 622 16.00 34.15 0.70
C ILE A 622 16.23 35.32 -0.28
N ILE A 623 15.34 35.56 -1.25
CA ILE A 623 15.35 36.80 -2.03
C ILE A 623 14.74 37.95 -1.23
N GLU A 624 13.66 37.76 -0.47
CA GLU A 624 13.09 38.84 0.33
C GLU A 624 13.98 39.22 1.53
N GLU A 625 14.69 38.29 2.16
CA GLU A 625 15.70 38.57 3.20
C GLU A 625 17.09 38.89 2.62
N GLY A 626 17.39 38.42 1.40
CA GLY A 626 18.61 38.75 0.65
C GLY A 626 18.56 40.10 -0.10
N GLU A 627 17.37 40.59 -0.43
CA GLU A 627 17.10 41.94 -0.93
C GLU A 627 16.74 42.90 0.22
N GLN A 628 16.07 42.45 1.30
CA GLN A 628 15.98 43.28 2.52
C GLN A 628 17.33 43.44 3.24
N SER A 629 18.29 42.51 3.10
CA SER A 629 19.65 42.72 3.62
C SER A 629 20.61 43.40 2.63
N LYS A 630 20.17 43.70 1.40
CA LYS A 630 20.90 44.60 0.48
C LYS A 630 20.36 46.02 0.44
N ASP A 631 19.14 46.27 0.93
CA ASP A 631 18.57 47.62 1.06
C ASP A 631 18.36 48.13 2.51
N ALA A 632 18.61 47.33 3.56
CA ALA A 632 18.43 47.76 4.96
C ALA A 632 19.69 47.80 5.85
N CYS A 633 20.90 47.92 5.29
CA CYS A 633 22.09 48.26 6.10
C CYS A 633 22.99 49.34 5.46
N GLY A 634 22.37 50.30 4.78
CA GLY A 634 23.01 51.49 4.21
C GLY A 634 22.72 52.82 4.93
N ILE A 635 22.08 52.84 6.11
CA ILE A 635 21.68 54.12 6.75
C ILE A 635 22.23 54.35 8.18
N TYR A 636 22.72 53.34 8.91
CA TYR A 636 23.23 53.57 10.27
C TYR A 636 24.73 53.90 10.40
N LYS A 637 25.47 54.06 9.28
CA LYS A 637 26.86 54.57 9.32
C LYS A 637 26.99 56.07 9.03
N VAL A 638 25.97 56.70 8.43
CA VAL A 638 25.98 58.15 8.16
C VAL A 638 25.35 58.95 9.30
N ALA A 639 24.43 58.38 10.07
CA ALA A 639 23.85 59.08 11.23
C ALA A 639 24.80 59.17 12.44
N PHE A 640 25.70 58.19 12.65
CA PHE A 640 26.64 58.25 13.77
C PHE A 640 27.83 59.19 13.49
N GLU A 641 28.28 59.31 12.24
CA GLU A 641 29.31 60.30 11.88
C GLU A 641 28.75 61.73 11.74
N LEU A 642 27.48 61.92 11.33
CA LEU A 642 26.84 63.25 11.39
C LEU A 642 26.53 63.70 12.82
N ILE A 643 26.13 62.80 13.72
CA ILE A 643 25.85 63.16 15.12
C ILE A 643 27.15 63.47 15.88
N VAL A 644 28.26 62.76 15.58
CA VAL A 644 29.58 63.10 16.12
C VAL A 644 30.13 64.40 15.52
N ALA A 645 29.91 64.71 14.24
CA ALA A 645 30.31 65.99 13.65
C ALA A 645 29.48 67.18 14.16
N VAL A 646 28.17 67.04 14.36
CA VAL A 646 27.28 68.12 14.82
C VAL A 646 27.42 68.39 16.32
N LEU A 647 27.83 67.40 17.14
CA LEU A 647 28.05 67.58 18.58
C LEU A 647 29.50 67.92 18.97
N THR A 648 30.51 67.67 18.11
CA THR A 648 31.92 68.03 18.41
C THR A 648 32.33 69.41 17.91
N LEU A 649 31.67 69.96 16.88
CA LEU A 649 31.98 71.30 16.35
C LEU A 649 31.72 72.46 17.35
N PRO A 650 30.70 72.45 18.22
CA PRO A 650 30.53 73.48 19.25
C PRO A 650 31.55 73.40 20.40
N ILE A 651 32.07 72.20 20.69
CA ILE A 651 33.01 71.97 21.81
C ILE A 651 34.44 72.36 21.42
N ILE A 652 34.83 72.18 20.15
CA ILE A 652 36.13 72.63 19.64
C ILE A 652 36.17 74.15 19.51
N ALA A 653 35.06 74.83 19.16
CA ALA A 653 34.99 76.30 19.10
C ALA A 653 35.12 76.97 20.49
N LEU A 654 34.68 76.30 21.57
CA LEU A 654 34.81 76.80 22.94
C LEU A 654 36.22 76.62 23.53
N LEU A 655 36.99 75.65 23.03
CA LEU A 655 38.38 75.40 23.46
C LEU A 655 39.41 76.32 22.78
N PHE A 656 39.04 77.01 21.69
CA PHE A 656 39.89 78.03 21.04
C PHE A 656 39.53 79.48 21.43
N SER A 657 38.62 79.67 22.39
CA SER A 657 38.15 80.99 22.84
C SER A 657 38.49 81.32 24.30
N ILE A 658 39.39 80.55 24.94
CA ILE A 658 39.90 80.78 26.32
C ILE A 658 41.40 81.05 26.26
#